data_AF-A0A8C6S2C5-F1
#
_entry.id   AF-A0A8C6S2C5-F1
#
_cell.length_a   1.000
_cell.length_b   1.000
_cell.length_c   1.000
_cell.angle_alpha   90.00
_cell.angle_beta   90.00
_cell.angle_gamma   90.00
#
_symmetry.space_group_name_H-M   'P 1'
#
loop_
_entity.id
_entity.type
_entity.pdbx_description
1 polymer ?
#
loop_
_entity_poly.entity_id
_entity_poly.type
_entity_poly.pdbx_seq_one_letter_code
_entity_poly.pdbx_strand_id
1 'polypeptide(L)'
;MASPASANPAHAHFESFVQAQLCQEVLSSFQGLCGALGLEPGGGLSQYYKIKDQLNYWSAKSLWAKLDKRAGQPVYQQGQACTNTKCLVVGAGPCGLRAAVELALLGARVVLVEKRTKFSRHNVLHLWPFTIHDLRALGAKKFYGRFCTGTLDHISIRQLQLLLLKVALLLGVEIHWGVTFTGLQPPPRKGSGWRAQLQPNPPAHLANYDFDVLISAAGGKFVPEGFTIREMRGKLAIGITANFVNGRTVEETQVPEISGVARIYNQKFFQNLLKATGIDLENIVYYKDDTHYFVMTAKKQCLLRLGVLRQDWPETDRLLGSDNVVPEALQHFARAAANFATCGKLRKLEFAQDAHGRPDVAAFDFTSMMRAESSARVQEKHGVRLLLGLVGDCLVEPFWPLGTGVARGFLAAFDAAWMVKRWAEGIGPLEVLAERESLYQLLSQTSPENMHRNVAQYGLDPATRYPNLNLRAVTPNQVQDLYDVVAKEPMQRKSDKTDSGTTTTGSAGTEELLHWCQEQTAGFPGVHVTDLSSSWTDGLALCALVHHLRPGLLEPSELQGMGALETTAWALRVAEHELGITPVLSAQAVVSGSDPLGLIAYLSYFHSTFKSMPHSAGDLQTPPGTSSAVLFLGKLQRTLQQTRAKVDAESPRTEMLPVPEPSVPRTPPSEHQEAGAEDLCELCGKHLYILERFCVDGHFFHRSCFCCHTCEATLWPGDYGQHPGDGHFYCRQHLPQESHKADSDGSPESPELPTPDDNNMPPGPSTPIPAKRVSPVPSPIQPTRKLIRLSSLERLRLSSLNITPDSEIEPPPKPPRSCSALAREALEGSFVGWGVPFQALQVPEAKEKAEESLSSSEEEEAEILLKADLEQTLILTKNSDTMIRYSTCDQDMMCRAKEEEMKRFCKAQAIQRRLNEIEAAMRELEAEGMKLELALRSQSSSPEQQKKLWLEQLLQLVQKKNSLVAEEAELMISVQELDLEEKQWQLAQEFQEILKTAADRQSEDQVLRKLLDVVNQRDALIRFQEERRLSELASGMGAHS
;
A
#
# COMPACT_ATOMS: atom_id res chain seq x y z
N MET A 1 -11.09 36.11 -48.71
CA MET A 1 -10.35 34.93 -49.21
C MET A 1 -8.94 35.01 -48.65
N ALA A 2 -8.63 34.26 -47.58
CA ALA A 2 -7.26 34.08 -47.13
C ALA A 2 -6.78 32.75 -47.70
N SER A 3 -5.84 32.79 -48.64
CA SER A 3 -5.12 31.62 -49.11
C SER A 3 -4.53 30.89 -47.89
N PRO A 4 -4.64 29.54 -47.78
CA PRO A 4 -3.98 28.81 -46.71
C PRO A 4 -2.47 28.89 -46.97
N ALA A 5 -1.83 29.89 -46.40
CA ALA A 5 -0.40 30.12 -46.53
C ALA A 5 0.36 28.87 -46.05
N SER A 6 0.92 28.13 -47.01
CA SER A 6 2.08 27.22 -46.89
C SER A 6 2.30 26.63 -45.48
N ALA A 7 1.37 25.80 -45.00
CA ALA A 7 1.58 25.05 -43.77
C ALA A 7 2.57 23.91 -44.06
N ASN A 8 3.71 23.89 -43.36
CA ASN A 8 4.62 22.74 -43.40
C ASN A 8 3.78 21.45 -43.17
N PRO A 9 3.76 20.50 -44.12
CA PRO A 9 2.89 19.33 -44.04
C PRO A 9 3.14 18.52 -42.76
N ALA A 10 4.38 18.47 -42.27
CA ALA A 10 4.71 17.80 -41.02
C ALA A 10 4.03 18.46 -39.79
N HIS A 11 3.91 19.79 -39.76
CA HIS A 11 3.20 20.49 -38.68
C HIS A 11 1.70 20.17 -38.70
N ALA A 12 1.09 20.14 -39.89
CA ALA A 12 -0.32 19.80 -40.05
C ALA A 12 -0.61 18.36 -39.59
N HIS A 13 0.24 17.40 -39.98
CA HIS A 13 0.12 16.01 -39.54
C HIS A 13 0.31 15.87 -38.02
N PHE A 14 1.25 16.59 -37.42
CA PHE A 14 1.46 16.56 -35.96
C PHE A 14 0.25 17.13 -35.21
N GLU A 15 -0.33 18.25 -35.63
CA GLU A 15 -1.53 18.80 -35.00
C GLU A 15 -2.74 17.86 -35.15
N SER A 16 -2.91 17.25 -36.33
CA SER A 16 -3.94 16.22 -36.56
C SER A 16 -3.75 15.02 -35.62
N PHE A 17 -2.51 14.55 -35.45
CA PHE A 17 -2.15 13.49 -34.51
C PHE A 17 -2.45 13.85 -33.05
N VAL A 18 -2.09 15.06 -32.63
CA VAL A 18 -2.36 15.54 -31.27
C VAL A 18 -3.86 15.64 -31.01
N GLN A 19 -4.65 16.07 -32.00
CA GLN A 19 -6.09 16.31 -31.85
C GLN A 19 -6.97 15.06 -32.07
N ALA A 20 -6.46 14.04 -32.76
CA ALA A 20 -7.18 12.81 -33.10
C ALA A 20 -7.86 12.16 -31.88
N GLN A 21 -9.13 11.79 -32.05
CA GLN A 21 -10.01 11.24 -30.99
C GLN A 21 -10.38 9.78 -31.21
N LEU A 22 -10.04 9.22 -32.38
CA LEU A 22 -10.21 7.81 -32.70
C LEU A 22 -8.84 7.12 -32.86
N CYS A 23 -8.77 5.86 -32.45
CA CYS A 23 -7.52 5.07 -32.55
C CYS A 23 -6.99 5.01 -34.00
N GLN A 24 -7.87 4.75 -34.98
CA GLN A 24 -7.51 4.72 -36.41
C GLN A 24 -7.00 6.08 -36.93
N GLU A 25 -7.58 7.18 -36.46
CA GLU A 25 -7.10 8.54 -36.79
C GLU A 25 -5.72 8.80 -36.21
N VAL A 26 -5.47 8.39 -34.95
CA VAL A 26 -4.13 8.51 -34.33
C VAL A 26 -3.09 7.74 -35.14
N LEU A 27 -3.40 6.52 -35.56
CA LEU A 27 -2.47 5.68 -36.34
C LEU A 27 -2.20 6.26 -37.72
N SER A 28 -3.25 6.65 -38.46
CA SER A 28 -3.12 7.21 -39.81
C SER A 28 -2.43 8.58 -39.82
N SER A 29 -2.75 9.47 -38.86
CA SER A 29 -2.07 10.76 -38.72
C SER A 29 -0.61 10.60 -38.33
N PHE A 30 -0.28 9.65 -37.46
CA PHE A 30 1.12 9.34 -37.11
C PHE A 30 1.90 8.75 -38.28
N GLN A 31 1.29 7.86 -39.06
CA GLN A 31 1.90 7.32 -40.27
C GLN A 31 2.13 8.43 -41.31
N GLY A 32 1.17 9.32 -41.51
CA GLY A 32 1.32 10.51 -42.36
C GLY A 32 2.44 11.43 -41.87
N LEU A 33 2.55 11.62 -40.54
CA LEU A 33 3.65 12.37 -39.94
C LEU A 33 5.01 11.72 -40.21
N CYS A 34 5.12 10.41 -40.01
CA CYS A 34 6.35 9.66 -40.27
C CYS A 34 6.75 9.76 -41.75
N GLY A 35 5.79 9.60 -42.67
CA GLY A 35 6.00 9.78 -44.10
C GLY A 35 6.48 11.19 -44.48
N ALA A 36 5.91 12.23 -43.87
CA ALA A 36 6.33 13.62 -44.09
C ALA A 36 7.76 13.91 -43.57
N LEU A 37 8.25 13.13 -42.59
CA LEU A 37 9.59 13.26 -42.01
C LEU A 37 10.60 12.24 -42.58
N GLY A 38 10.19 11.39 -43.52
CA GLY A 38 11.03 10.32 -44.09
C GLY A 38 11.43 9.24 -43.08
N LEU A 39 10.54 8.91 -42.15
CA LEU A 39 10.76 7.93 -41.08
C LEU A 39 9.79 6.75 -41.20
N GLU A 40 10.22 5.59 -40.72
CA GLU A 40 9.36 4.42 -40.54
C GLU A 40 8.89 4.32 -39.08
N PRO A 41 7.59 4.01 -38.82
CA PRO A 41 7.09 3.72 -37.49
C PRO A 41 7.79 2.53 -36.81
N GLY A 42 7.93 2.57 -35.49
CA GLY A 42 8.51 1.46 -34.72
C GLY A 42 10.05 1.44 -34.68
N GLY A 43 10.69 2.58 -34.93
CA GLY A 43 12.15 2.73 -34.95
C GLY A 43 12.81 2.94 -33.58
N GLY A 44 12.08 2.75 -32.47
CA GLY A 44 12.54 3.00 -31.11
C GLY A 44 12.92 4.46 -30.83
N LEU A 45 13.74 4.70 -29.79
CA LEU A 45 14.14 6.06 -29.40
C LEU A 45 14.90 6.83 -30.49
N SER A 46 15.57 6.14 -31.42
CA SER A 46 16.22 6.79 -32.56
C SER A 46 15.22 7.53 -33.46
N GLN A 47 14.00 6.98 -33.60
CA GLN A 47 12.90 7.62 -34.31
C GLN A 47 12.41 8.84 -33.54
N TYR A 48 12.26 8.73 -32.22
CA TYR A 48 11.85 9.83 -31.35
C TYR A 48 12.77 11.06 -31.52
N TYR A 49 14.08 10.86 -31.43
CA TYR A 49 15.03 11.97 -31.58
C TYR A 49 14.95 12.63 -32.96
N LYS A 50 14.83 11.84 -34.04
CA LYS A 50 14.64 12.37 -35.40
C LYS A 50 13.33 13.15 -35.56
N ILE A 51 12.23 12.66 -34.99
CA ILE A 51 10.94 13.38 -35.00
C ILE A 51 11.09 14.72 -34.26
N LYS A 52 11.66 14.69 -33.06
CA LYS A 52 11.86 15.87 -32.21
C LYS A 52 12.72 16.93 -32.88
N ASP A 53 13.83 16.53 -33.47
CA ASP A 53 14.79 17.44 -34.11
C ASP A 53 14.18 18.13 -35.34
N GLN A 54 13.38 17.40 -36.12
CA GLN A 54 12.68 17.95 -37.29
C GLN A 54 11.41 18.74 -36.93
N LEU A 55 10.75 18.44 -35.80
CA LEU A 55 9.56 19.14 -35.30
C LEU A 55 9.88 20.12 -34.16
N ASN A 56 10.91 20.95 -34.34
CA ASN A 56 11.29 21.95 -33.36
C ASN A 56 10.51 23.27 -33.50
N TYR A 57 9.19 23.23 -33.33
CA TYR A 57 8.32 24.41 -33.45
C TYR A 57 7.49 24.68 -32.17
N TRP A 58 6.96 25.90 -32.05
CA TRP A 58 6.39 26.44 -30.81
C TRP A 58 5.35 25.53 -30.13
N SER A 59 4.50 24.85 -30.90
CA SER A 59 3.41 24.03 -30.37
C SER A 59 3.90 22.70 -29.78
N ALA A 60 5.00 22.14 -30.31
CA ALA A 60 5.55 20.84 -29.91
C ALA A 60 6.66 20.94 -28.85
N LYS A 61 7.37 22.08 -28.76
CA LYS A 61 8.48 22.30 -27.81
C LYS A 61 8.16 21.93 -26.36
N SER A 62 6.97 22.28 -25.86
CA SER A 62 6.58 21.97 -24.48
C SER A 62 6.41 20.46 -24.23
N LEU A 63 5.96 19.70 -25.24
CA LEU A 63 5.84 18.25 -25.16
C LEU A 63 7.23 17.60 -25.11
N TRP A 64 8.13 18.02 -26.00
CA TRP A 64 9.50 17.53 -26.05
C TRP A 64 10.24 17.77 -24.74
N ALA A 65 10.14 18.98 -24.16
CA ALA A 65 10.76 19.29 -22.88
C ALA A 65 10.30 18.37 -21.75
N LYS A 66 9.03 17.94 -21.77
CA LYS A 66 8.45 17.02 -20.78
C LYS A 66 8.96 15.59 -20.96
N LEU A 67 8.93 15.08 -22.18
CA LEU A 67 9.43 13.73 -22.50
C LEU A 67 10.94 13.63 -22.28
N ASP A 68 11.71 14.64 -22.72
CA ASP A 68 13.17 14.72 -22.52
C ASP A 68 13.51 14.80 -21.01
N LYS A 69 12.75 15.56 -20.21
CA LYS A 69 12.94 15.60 -18.75
C LYS A 69 12.77 14.22 -18.12
N ARG A 70 11.81 13.41 -18.59
CA ARG A 70 11.62 12.05 -18.09
C ARG A 70 12.72 11.12 -18.60
N ALA A 71 13.01 11.13 -19.90
CA ALA A 71 14.04 10.31 -20.52
C ALA A 71 15.45 10.60 -19.96
N GLY A 72 15.70 11.84 -19.51
CA GLY A 72 16.95 12.26 -18.90
C GLY A 72 17.15 11.82 -17.44
N GLN A 73 16.18 11.13 -16.81
CA GLN A 73 16.37 10.62 -15.45
C GLN A 73 17.46 9.52 -15.43
N PRO A 74 18.28 9.44 -14.37
CA PRO A 74 19.44 8.53 -14.32
C PRO A 74 19.10 7.06 -14.55
N VAL A 75 17.91 6.61 -14.11
CA VAL A 75 17.48 5.21 -14.20
C VAL A 75 17.43 4.68 -15.63
N TYR A 76 17.18 5.55 -16.61
CA TYR A 76 17.11 5.14 -18.03
C TYR A 76 18.47 5.13 -18.73
N GLN A 77 19.52 5.68 -18.11
CA GLN A 77 20.87 5.77 -18.68
C GLN A 77 20.88 6.32 -20.12
N GLN A 78 20.11 7.39 -20.37
CA GLN A 78 19.92 7.97 -21.71
C GLN A 78 19.42 6.95 -22.76
N GLY A 79 18.55 6.02 -22.34
CA GLY A 79 18.02 4.95 -23.18
C GLY A 79 19.03 3.85 -23.48
N GLN A 80 20.06 3.66 -22.66
CA GLN A 80 21.07 2.61 -22.83
C GLN A 80 20.88 1.41 -21.88
N ALA A 81 20.01 1.53 -20.86
CA ALA A 81 19.86 0.52 -19.81
C ALA A 81 19.41 -0.86 -20.34
N CYS A 82 18.58 -0.91 -21.38
CA CYS A 82 18.00 -2.15 -21.91
C CYS A 82 18.14 -2.28 -23.45
N THR A 83 19.19 -1.74 -24.06
CA THR A 83 19.36 -1.72 -25.53
C THR A 83 19.39 -3.08 -26.22
N ASN A 84 19.84 -4.11 -25.50
CA ASN A 84 19.89 -5.48 -26.00
C ASN A 84 18.64 -6.31 -25.66
N THR A 85 17.69 -5.74 -24.92
CA THR A 85 16.45 -6.41 -24.48
C THR A 85 15.36 -6.24 -25.53
N LYS A 86 14.72 -7.35 -25.91
CA LYS A 86 13.59 -7.39 -26.82
C LYS A 86 12.34 -7.79 -26.05
N CYS A 87 11.37 -6.89 -26.03
CA CYS A 87 10.13 -7.04 -25.29
C CYS A 87 8.95 -7.29 -26.23
N LEU A 88 8.06 -8.19 -25.82
CA LEU A 88 6.69 -8.29 -26.33
C LEU A 88 5.71 -7.89 -25.22
N VAL A 89 4.88 -6.88 -25.47
CA VAL A 89 3.80 -6.45 -24.57
C VAL A 89 2.47 -6.93 -25.13
N VAL A 90 1.65 -7.58 -24.30
CA VAL A 90 0.33 -8.09 -24.70
C VAL A 90 -0.76 -7.20 -24.12
N GLY A 91 -1.47 -6.48 -24.99
CA GLY A 91 -2.61 -5.62 -24.65
C GLY A 91 -2.28 -4.12 -24.64
N ALA A 92 -3.03 -3.34 -25.42
CA ALA A 92 -3.00 -1.87 -25.45
C ALA A 92 -3.99 -1.25 -24.45
N GLY A 93 -4.17 -1.88 -23.29
CA GLY A 93 -4.83 -1.26 -22.14
C GLY A 93 -3.98 -0.11 -21.56
N PRO A 94 -4.54 0.71 -20.65
CA PRO A 94 -3.76 1.76 -19.99
C PRO A 94 -2.45 1.25 -19.38
N CYS A 95 -2.49 0.16 -18.64
CA CYS A 95 -1.29 -0.38 -17.97
C CYS A 95 -0.27 -0.96 -18.97
N GLY A 96 -0.74 -1.61 -20.04
CA GLY A 96 0.13 -2.16 -21.09
C GLY A 96 0.84 -1.07 -21.89
N LEU A 97 0.11 -0.03 -22.32
CA LEU A 97 0.73 1.14 -22.95
C LEU A 97 1.68 1.87 -21.99
N ARG A 98 1.31 1.96 -20.70
CA ARG A 98 2.14 2.59 -19.69
C ARG A 98 3.46 1.83 -19.47
N ALA A 99 3.41 0.50 -19.43
CA ALA A 99 4.60 -0.35 -19.35
C ALA A 99 5.46 -0.21 -20.62
N ALA A 100 4.83 -0.20 -21.80
CA ALA A 100 5.53 -0.01 -23.08
C ALA A 100 6.30 1.33 -23.14
N VAL A 101 5.72 2.41 -22.59
CA VAL A 101 6.40 3.71 -22.47
C VAL A 101 7.66 3.61 -21.61
N GLU A 102 7.61 2.95 -20.46
CA GLU A 102 8.80 2.79 -19.59
C GLU A 102 9.88 1.92 -20.24
N LEU A 103 9.48 0.80 -20.85
CA LEU A 103 10.41 -0.08 -21.55
C LEU A 103 11.08 0.63 -22.74
N ALA A 104 10.34 1.47 -23.46
CA ALA A 104 10.90 2.28 -24.54
C ALA A 104 11.89 3.32 -24.00
N LEU A 105 11.59 3.99 -22.90
CA LEU A 105 12.50 4.95 -22.26
C LEU A 105 13.78 4.29 -21.73
N LEU A 106 13.71 3.03 -21.26
CA LEU A 106 14.88 2.23 -20.90
C LEU A 106 15.77 1.87 -22.11
N GLY A 107 15.28 2.05 -23.34
CA GLY A 107 15.99 1.74 -24.58
C GLY A 107 15.72 0.35 -25.14
N ALA A 108 14.77 -0.40 -24.59
CA ALA A 108 14.42 -1.74 -25.08
C ALA A 108 13.72 -1.67 -26.45
N ARG A 109 13.83 -2.74 -27.24
CA ARG A 109 12.98 -2.93 -28.42
C ARG A 109 11.61 -3.39 -27.97
N VAL A 110 10.60 -2.53 -28.08
CA VAL A 110 9.24 -2.82 -27.62
C VAL A 110 8.31 -3.06 -28.80
N VAL A 111 7.75 -4.28 -28.86
CA VAL A 111 6.66 -4.64 -29.75
C VAL A 111 5.42 -4.90 -28.90
N LEU A 112 4.27 -4.36 -29.28
CA LEU A 112 3.00 -4.52 -28.58
C LEU A 112 1.95 -5.13 -29.51
N VAL A 113 1.22 -6.12 -29.02
CA VAL A 113 0.08 -6.73 -29.74
C VAL A 113 -1.24 -6.45 -29.03
N GLU A 114 -2.26 -6.02 -29.77
CA GLU A 114 -3.61 -5.74 -29.28
C GLU A 114 -4.66 -6.45 -30.14
N LYS A 115 -5.54 -7.19 -29.48
CA LYS A 115 -6.59 -7.98 -30.15
C LYS A 115 -7.67 -7.11 -30.80
N ARG A 116 -7.97 -5.93 -30.23
CA ARG A 116 -8.97 -4.99 -30.74
C ARG A 116 -8.35 -4.07 -31.79
N THR A 117 -9.21 -3.35 -32.51
CA THR A 117 -8.80 -2.35 -33.51
C THR A 117 -9.24 -0.93 -33.14
N LYS A 118 -9.93 -0.77 -32.01
CA LYS A 118 -10.46 0.50 -31.51
C LYS A 118 -10.53 0.52 -29.98
N PHE A 119 -10.43 1.72 -29.40
CA PHE A 119 -10.74 1.97 -28.00
C PHE A 119 -12.21 2.35 -27.85
N SER A 120 -12.98 1.53 -27.15
CA SER A 120 -14.45 1.61 -27.15
C SER A 120 -15.09 1.67 -25.77
N ARG A 121 -14.29 1.79 -24.69
CA ARG A 121 -14.80 1.81 -23.32
C ARG A 121 -14.93 3.25 -22.83
N HIS A 122 -16.14 3.64 -22.45
CA HIS A 122 -16.45 4.98 -21.96
C HIS A 122 -16.39 5.12 -20.43
N ASN A 123 -16.43 4.01 -19.69
CA ASN A 123 -16.37 4.05 -18.23
C ASN A 123 -15.19 4.88 -17.73
N VAL A 124 -15.42 5.59 -16.63
CA VAL A 124 -14.50 6.57 -16.07
C VAL A 124 -13.69 5.97 -14.94
N LEU A 125 -12.38 6.24 -14.96
CA LEU A 125 -11.40 5.76 -14.02
C LEU A 125 -11.00 6.91 -13.09
N HIS A 126 -11.04 6.66 -11.78
CA HIS A 126 -10.44 7.55 -10.80
C HIS A 126 -8.89 7.49 -10.89
N LEU A 127 -8.26 8.63 -10.65
CA LEU A 127 -6.82 8.84 -10.73
C LEU A 127 -6.29 9.35 -9.38
N TRP A 128 -5.35 8.62 -8.81
CA TRP A 128 -4.63 9.09 -7.63
C TRP A 128 -3.72 10.27 -7.96
N PRO A 129 -3.34 11.11 -6.98
CA PRO A 129 -2.50 12.29 -7.19
C PRO A 129 -1.20 11.99 -7.99
N PHE A 130 -0.53 10.88 -7.70
CA PHE A 130 0.71 10.52 -8.42
C PHE A 130 0.44 10.16 -9.89
N THR A 131 -0.69 9.53 -10.22
CA THR A 131 -1.03 9.19 -11.60
C THR A 131 -1.37 10.44 -12.41
N ILE A 132 -2.03 11.43 -11.81
CA ILE A 132 -2.28 12.73 -12.42
C ILE A 132 -0.94 13.42 -12.71
N HIS A 133 -0.03 13.44 -11.73
CA HIS A 133 1.29 14.02 -11.90
C HIS A 133 2.10 13.32 -13.00
N ASP A 134 2.14 11.99 -12.99
CA ASP A 134 2.80 11.15 -13.99
C ASP A 134 2.31 11.45 -15.42
N LEU A 135 1.00 11.44 -15.62
CA LEU A 135 0.39 11.73 -16.92
C LEU A 135 0.62 13.19 -17.35
N ARG A 136 0.54 14.17 -16.44
CA ARG A 136 0.92 15.57 -16.74
C ARG A 136 2.37 15.69 -17.18
N ALA A 137 3.28 14.91 -16.57
CA ALA A 137 4.68 14.86 -16.94
C ALA A 137 4.92 14.17 -18.30
N LEU A 138 4.00 13.31 -18.76
CA LEU A 138 4.00 12.74 -20.11
C LEU A 138 3.31 13.63 -21.17
N GLY A 139 2.87 14.84 -20.79
CA GLY A 139 2.23 15.77 -21.71
C GLY A 139 0.72 15.56 -21.89
N ALA A 140 0.05 14.90 -20.95
CA ALA A 140 -1.41 14.66 -20.99
C ALA A 140 -2.24 15.87 -21.41
N LYS A 141 -1.91 17.06 -20.88
CA LYS A 141 -2.64 18.30 -21.14
C LYS A 141 -2.58 18.74 -22.61
N LYS A 142 -1.53 18.36 -23.34
CA LYS A 142 -1.36 18.63 -24.77
C LYS A 142 -2.25 17.73 -25.61
N PHE A 143 -2.31 16.43 -25.28
CA PHE A 143 -3.11 15.44 -26.00
C PHE A 143 -4.59 15.47 -25.63
N TYR A 144 -4.91 15.90 -24.41
CA TYR A 144 -6.25 16.02 -23.88
C TYR A 144 -6.39 17.31 -23.05
N GLY A 145 -6.90 18.37 -23.69
CA GLY A 145 -6.99 19.70 -23.07
C GLY A 145 -7.81 19.74 -21.77
N ARG A 146 -8.80 18.84 -21.62
CA ARG A 146 -9.63 18.75 -20.41
C ARG A 146 -9.03 17.88 -19.31
N PHE A 147 -7.86 17.29 -19.52
CA PHE A 147 -7.19 16.45 -18.52
C PHE A 147 -7.07 17.18 -17.18
N CYS A 148 -7.74 16.65 -16.15
CA CYS A 148 -7.76 17.13 -14.77
C CYS A 148 -7.80 18.67 -14.66
N THR A 149 -8.74 19.33 -15.36
CA THR A 149 -9.01 20.77 -15.19
C THR A 149 -9.71 21.03 -13.86
N GLY A 150 -9.23 21.99 -13.08
CA GLY A 150 -9.82 22.30 -11.77
C GLY A 150 -9.56 21.17 -10.78
N THR A 151 -10.63 20.67 -10.16
CA THR A 151 -10.61 19.61 -9.15
C THR A 151 -10.85 18.20 -9.72
N LEU A 152 -10.99 18.06 -11.05
CA LEU A 152 -11.24 16.75 -11.69
C LEU A 152 -10.07 15.78 -11.46
N ASP A 153 -10.39 14.60 -10.96
CA ASP A 153 -9.44 13.55 -10.56
C ASP A 153 -9.70 12.22 -11.29
N HIS A 154 -10.32 12.26 -12.47
CA HIS A 154 -10.69 11.08 -13.23
C HIS A 154 -10.53 11.26 -14.74
N ILE A 155 -10.60 10.15 -15.48
CA ILE A 155 -10.51 10.10 -16.95
C ILE A 155 -11.24 8.88 -17.51
N SER A 156 -11.93 9.01 -18.63
CA SER A 156 -12.47 7.83 -19.34
C SER A 156 -11.38 6.88 -19.85
N ILE A 157 -11.66 5.57 -19.83
CA ILE A 157 -10.70 4.54 -20.25
C ILE A 157 -10.14 4.83 -21.64
N ARG A 158 -11.00 5.13 -22.61
CA ARG A 158 -10.56 5.42 -23.99
C ARG A 158 -9.66 6.65 -24.10
N GLN A 159 -9.90 7.71 -23.32
CA GLN A 159 -9.07 8.92 -23.38
C GLN A 159 -7.68 8.65 -22.81
N LEU A 160 -7.60 7.88 -21.71
CA LEU A 160 -6.33 7.44 -21.15
C LEU A 160 -5.54 6.58 -22.15
N GLN A 161 -6.23 5.67 -22.85
CA GLN A 161 -5.63 4.85 -23.90
C GLN A 161 -5.12 5.69 -25.08
N LEU A 162 -5.88 6.68 -25.55
CA LEU A 162 -5.46 7.58 -26.65
C LEU A 162 -4.22 8.40 -26.27
N LEU A 163 -4.19 8.94 -25.05
CA LEU A 163 -3.05 9.69 -24.52
C LEU A 163 -1.78 8.82 -24.51
N LEU A 164 -1.86 7.64 -23.89
CA LEU A 164 -0.70 6.76 -23.77
C LEU A 164 -0.29 6.16 -25.13
N LEU A 165 -1.23 5.92 -26.03
CA LEU A 165 -0.94 5.49 -27.41
C LEU A 165 -0.11 6.54 -28.13
N LYS A 166 -0.48 7.82 -28.04
CA LYS A 166 0.28 8.91 -28.66
C LYS A 166 1.71 8.99 -28.12
N VAL A 167 1.88 8.84 -26.81
CA VAL A 167 3.21 8.82 -26.17
C VAL A 167 4.02 7.59 -26.63
N ALA A 168 3.42 6.40 -26.64
CA ALA A 168 4.09 5.16 -27.05
C ALA A 168 4.55 5.22 -28.52
N LEU A 169 3.72 5.73 -29.43
CA LEU A 169 4.07 5.91 -30.84
C LEU A 169 5.22 6.90 -31.01
N LEU A 170 5.20 8.03 -30.31
CA LEU A 170 6.29 9.02 -30.35
C LEU A 170 7.62 8.44 -29.87
N LEU A 171 7.60 7.56 -28.86
CA LEU A 171 8.80 6.88 -28.36
C LEU A 171 9.25 5.70 -29.24
N GLY A 172 8.57 5.45 -30.36
CA GLY A 172 8.95 4.45 -31.35
C GLY A 172 8.57 3.02 -30.95
N VAL A 173 7.55 2.83 -30.11
CA VAL A 173 6.97 1.51 -29.83
C VAL A 173 6.26 0.99 -31.08
N GLU A 174 6.55 -0.25 -31.46
CA GLU A 174 5.90 -0.93 -32.58
C GLU A 174 4.59 -1.58 -32.11
N ILE A 175 3.44 -1.21 -32.68
CA ILE A 175 2.13 -1.66 -32.21
C ILE A 175 1.34 -2.33 -33.33
N HIS A 176 0.88 -3.56 -33.07
CA HIS A 176 0.08 -4.38 -33.99
C HIS A 176 -1.34 -4.54 -33.47
N TRP A 177 -2.32 -4.18 -34.29
CA TRP A 177 -3.75 -4.18 -33.95
C TRP A 177 -4.50 -5.31 -34.63
N GLY A 178 -5.57 -5.79 -34.00
CA GLY A 178 -6.34 -6.93 -34.51
C GLY A 178 -5.60 -8.26 -34.40
N VAL A 179 -4.58 -8.34 -33.53
CA VAL A 179 -3.73 -9.53 -33.35
C VAL A 179 -3.84 -10.01 -31.91
N THR A 180 -4.27 -11.25 -31.73
CA THR A 180 -4.47 -11.89 -30.43
C THR A 180 -3.28 -12.78 -30.12
N PHE A 181 -2.66 -12.54 -28.96
CA PHE A 181 -1.69 -13.47 -28.39
C PHE A 181 -2.43 -14.68 -27.80
N THR A 182 -2.00 -15.88 -28.17
CA THR A 182 -2.63 -17.15 -27.76
C THR A 182 -1.71 -18.01 -26.89
N GLY A 183 -0.39 -17.86 -27.02
CA GLY A 183 0.56 -18.63 -26.25
C GLY A 183 2.01 -18.39 -26.68
N LEU A 184 2.92 -19.12 -26.06
CA LEU A 184 4.35 -19.08 -26.37
C LEU A 184 4.74 -20.20 -27.33
N GLN A 185 5.66 -19.90 -28.24
CA GLN A 185 6.36 -20.90 -29.03
C GLN A 185 7.79 -21.03 -28.49
N PRO A 186 8.15 -22.18 -27.89
CA PRO A 186 9.47 -22.36 -27.31
C PRO A 186 10.55 -22.44 -28.39
N PRO A 187 11.81 -22.12 -28.06
CA PRO A 187 12.91 -22.13 -29.01
C PRO A 187 13.16 -23.55 -29.57
N PRO A 188 13.04 -23.77 -30.90
CA PRO A 188 13.17 -25.10 -31.49
C PRO A 188 14.56 -25.70 -31.36
N ARG A 189 15.62 -24.88 -31.31
CA ARG A 189 17.01 -25.32 -31.21
C ARG A 189 17.87 -24.33 -30.41
N LYS A 190 19.09 -24.74 -30.05
CA LYS A 190 20.07 -23.84 -29.43
C LYS A 190 20.40 -22.70 -30.39
N GLY A 191 20.21 -21.45 -29.97
CA GLY A 191 20.43 -20.24 -30.79
C GLY A 191 19.19 -19.63 -31.46
N SER A 192 18.00 -20.23 -31.34
CA SER A 192 16.73 -19.56 -31.67
C SER A 192 16.09 -18.94 -30.44
N GLY A 193 15.40 -17.79 -30.57
CA GLY A 193 14.70 -17.15 -29.46
C GLY A 193 13.30 -17.71 -29.18
N TRP A 194 12.66 -17.18 -28.14
CA TRP A 194 11.23 -17.40 -27.85
C TRP A 194 10.36 -16.56 -28.79
N ARG A 195 9.24 -17.13 -29.22
CA ARG A 195 8.29 -16.47 -30.14
C ARG A 195 6.88 -16.52 -29.59
N ALA A 196 6.00 -15.71 -30.18
CA ALA A 196 4.58 -15.67 -29.83
C ALA A 196 3.74 -16.44 -30.83
N GLN A 197 2.76 -17.19 -30.32
CA GLN A 197 1.67 -17.75 -31.11
C GLN A 197 0.58 -16.69 -31.22
N LEU A 198 0.33 -16.21 -32.44
CA LEU A 198 -0.58 -15.08 -32.71
C LEU A 198 -1.68 -15.48 -33.67
N GLN A 199 -2.89 -14.93 -33.47
CA GLN A 199 -4.05 -15.14 -34.34
C GLN A 199 -4.76 -13.81 -34.66
N PRO A 200 -5.19 -13.56 -35.93
CA PRO A 200 -4.96 -14.38 -37.13
C PRO A 200 -3.47 -14.37 -37.55
N ASN A 201 -3.11 -15.17 -38.56
CA ASN A 201 -1.71 -15.32 -38.99
C ASN A 201 -1.03 -13.94 -39.14
N PRO A 202 -0.01 -13.64 -38.31
CA PRO A 202 0.60 -12.33 -38.28
C PRO A 202 1.49 -12.10 -39.51
N PRO A 203 1.87 -10.85 -39.80
CA PRO A 203 2.91 -10.55 -40.78
C PRO A 203 4.21 -11.33 -40.49
N ALA A 204 4.95 -11.71 -41.53
CA ALA A 204 6.13 -12.58 -41.40
C ALA A 204 7.22 -12.02 -40.46
N HIS A 205 7.36 -10.70 -40.36
CA HIS A 205 8.32 -10.08 -39.42
C HIS A 205 7.89 -10.27 -37.97
N LEU A 206 6.59 -10.16 -37.67
CA LEU A 206 6.04 -10.35 -36.33
C LEU A 206 6.00 -11.83 -35.94
N ALA A 207 5.69 -12.72 -36.90
CA ALA A 207 5.72 -14.17 -36.70
C ALA A 207 7.12 -14.68 -36.28
N ASN A 208 8.17 -14.04 -36.81
CA ASN A 208 9.56 -14.39 -36.57
C ASN A 208 10.24 -13.49 -35.54
N TYR A 209 9.48 -12.68 -34.81
CA TYR A 209 10.03 -11.80 -33.79
C TYR A 209 10.41 -12.61 -32.55
N ASP A 210 11.72 -12.72 -32.32
CA ASP A 210 12.31 -13.34 -31.14
C ASP A 210 12.40 -12.31 -30.00
N PHE A 211 11.91 -12.66 -28.80
CA PHE A 211 11.97 -11.81 -27.61
C PHE A 211 12.47 -12.58 -26.38
N ASP A 212 13.06 -11.85 -25.43
CA ASP A 212 13.56 -12.37 -24.15
C ASP A 212 12.73 -11.86 -22.95
N VAL A 213 11.81 -10.92 -23.18
CA VAL A 213 10.86 -10.42 -22.17
C VAL A 213 9.43 -10.42 -22.72
N LEU A 214 8.49 -10.97 -21.95
CA LEU A 214 7.05 -10.89 -22.18
C LEU A 214 6.37 -10.14 -21.03
N ILE A 215 5.70 -9.02 -21.33
CA ILE A 215 4.84 -8.33 -20.36
C ILE A 215 3.37 -8.56 -20.75
N SER A 216 2.65 -9.33 -19.94
CA SER A 216 1.22 -9.52 -20.11
C SER A 216 0.44 -8.42 -19.39
N ALA A 217 -0.32 -7.64 -20.16
CA ALA A 217 -1.24 -6.62 -19.67
C ALA A 217 -2.62 -6.77 -20.33
N ALA A 218 -3.04 -8.03 -20.56
CA ALA A 218 -4.21 -8.40 -21.36
C ALA A 218 -5.57 -8.21 -20.65
N GLY A 219 -5.56 -7.74 -19.40
CA GLY A 219 -6.73 -7.55 -18.53
C GLY A 219 -7.12 -8.80 -17.74
N GLY A 220 -8.10 -8.69 -16.84
CA GLY A 220 -8.40 -9.71 -15.82
C GLY A 220 -8.88 -11.10 -16.31
N LYS A 221 -8.99 -11.33 -17.62
CA LYS A 221 -9.46 -12.61 -18.20
C LYS A 221 -8.38 -13.42 -18.91
N PHE A 222 -7.14 -12.93 -18.95
CA PHE A 222 -6.06 -13.64 -19.63
C PHE A 222 -4.77 -13.51 -18.82
N VAL A 223 -4.18 -14.66 -18.53
CA VAL A 223 -2.82 -14.78 -18.03
C VAL A 223 -2.07 -15.84 -18.84
N PRO A 224 -0.76 -15.65 -19.12
CA PRO A 224 0.03 -16.65 -19.82
C PRO A 224 0.12 -17.97 -19.04
N GLU A 225 0.45 -19.04 -19.75
CA GLU A 225 0.69 -20.36 -19.14
C GLU A 225 1.78 -20.29 -18.06
N GLY A 226 1.58 -21.05 -16.98
CA GLY A 226 2.46 -21.09 -15.81
C GLY A 226 2.07 -20.13 -14.68
N PHE A 227 1.20 -19.14 -14.92
CA PHE A 227 0.67 -18.29 -13.84
C PHE A 227 -0.59 -18.89 -13.23
N THR A 228 -0.59 -19.02 -11.90
CA THR A 228 -1.76 -19.43 -11.12
C THR A 228 -2.51 -18.20 -10.62
N ILE A 229 -3.85 -18.22 -10.72
CA ILE A 229 -4.72 -17.16 -10.20
C ILE A 229 -5.46 -17.66 -8.96
N ARG A 230 -5.34 -16.90 -7.87
CA ARG A 230 -6.16 -17.07 -6.68
C ARG A 230 -7.42 -16.23 -6.81
N GLU A 231 -8.55 -16.92 -6.78
CA GLU A 231 -9.86 -16.31 -6.66
C GLU A 231 -10.25 -16.23 -5.18
N MET A 232 -10.48 -15.03 -4.66
CA MET A 232 -11.16 -14.85 -3.37
C MET A 232 -12.55 -14.30 -3.62
N ARG A 233 -13.59 -15.01 -3.18
CA ARG A 233 -14.97 -14.57 -3.30
C ARG A 233 -15.45 -13.92 -2.02
N GLY A 234 -15.83 -12.66 -2.11
CA GLY A 234 -16.51 -11.92 -1.05
C GLY A 234 -18.01 -12.25 -0.99
N LYS A 235 -18.76 -11.37 -0.31
CA LYS A 235 -20.23 -11.38 -0.40
C LYS A 235 -20.64 -11.01 -1.82
N LEU A 236 -21.72 -11.63 -2.32
CA LEU A 236 -22.25 -11.35 -3.65
C LEU A 236 -22.49 -9.84 -3.83
N ALA A 237 -21.76 -9.25 -4.77
CA ALA A 237 -21.84 -7.83 -5.09
C ALA A 237 -22.01 -7.66 -6.61
N ILE A 238 -23.05 -6.95 -7.04
CA ILE A 238 -23.33 -6.73 -8.45
C ILE A 238 -23.10 -5.25 -8.75
N GLY A 239 -22.07 -4.97 -9.55
CA GLY A 239 -21.77 -3.64 -10.04
C GLY A 239 -22.60 -3.31 -11.28
N ILE A 240 -23.17 -2.12 -11.35
CA ILE A 240 -23.83 -1.59 -12.54
C ILE A 240 -23.14 -0.29 -12.92
N THR A 241 -22.70 -0.19 -14.17
CA THR A 241 -22.17 1.06 -14.73
C THR A 241 -23.11 1.60 -15.79
N ALA A 242 -23.27 2.92 -15.83
CA ALA A 242 -24.07 3.60 -16.85
C ALA A 242 -23.36 4.87 -17.32
N ASN A 243 -23.41 5.12 -18.62
CA ASN A 243 -22.91 6.34 -19.24
C ASN A 243 -24.08 7.08 -19.89
N PHE A 244 -24.31 8.33 -19.48
CA PHE A 244 -25.27 9.23 -20.13
C PHE A 244 -24.54 10.31 -20.94
N VAL A 245 -25.22 10.82 -21.97
CA VAL A 245 -24.71 11.90 -22.80
C VAL A 245 -24.49 13.14 -21.94
N ASN A 246 -23.28 13.71 -22.01
CA ASN A 246 -22.97 14.99 -21.38
C ASN A 246 -22.99 16.09 -22.46
N GLY A 247 -24.06 16.88 -22.49
CA GLY A 247 -24.22 18.00 -23.42
C GLY A 247 -23.30 19.18 -23.09
N ARG A 248 -22.71 19.19 -21.89
CA ARG A 248 -21.88 20.26 -21.33
C ARG A 248 -22.61 21.58 -21.24
N THR A 249 -23.91 21.55 -20.95
CA THR A 249 -24.63 22.78 -20.64
C THR A 249 -24.17 23.35 -19.30
N VAL A 250 -24.51 24.61 -19.03
CA VAL A 250 -24.15 25.27 -17.77
C VAL A 250 -24.81 24.54 -16.61
N GLU A 251 -26.07 24.12 -16.75
CA GLU A 251 -26.82 23.39 -15.72
C GLU A 251 -26.15 22.05 -15.38
N GLU A 252 -25.79 21.27 -16.41
CA GLU A 252 -25.07 20.01 -16.23
C GLU A 252 -23.71 20.22 -15.54
N THR A 253 -23.02 21.31 -15.89
CA THR A 253 -21.71 21.65 -15.31
C THR A 253 -21.80 22.05 -13.84
N GLN A 254 -22.95 22.55 -13.36
CA GLN A 254 -23.16 22.92 -11.96
C GLN A 254 -23.55 21.73 -11.05
N VAL A 255 -23.94 20.57 -11.60
CA VAL A 255 -24.29 19.40 -10.78
C VAL A 255 -23.05 18.85 -10.07
N PRO A 256 -22.99 18.79 -8.74
CA PRO A 256 -21.81 18.27 -8.05
C PRO A 256 -21.60 16.78 -8.31
N GLU A 257 -20.34 16.36 -8.35
CA GLU A 257 -19.97 14.94 -8.43
C GLU A 257 -20.21 14.22 -7.10
N ILE A 258 -20.24 12.90 -7.15
CA ILE A 258 -20.45 12.05 -5.97
C ILE A 258 -19.25 11.12 -5.86
N SER A 259 -18.27 11.49 -5.03
CA SER A 259 -17.01 10.76 -4.82
C SER A 259 -17.17 9.51 -3.91
N GLY A 260 -18.11 8.62 -4.27
CA GLY A 260 -18.34 7.36 -3.57
C GLY A 260 -19.09 7.50 -2.26
N VAL A 261 -20.39 7.83 -2.35
CA VAL A 261 -21.28 7.78 -1.19
C VAL A 261 -21.58 6.32 -0.90
N ALA A 262 -20.90 5.74 0.09
CA ALA A 262 -21.22 4.39 0.56
C ALA A 262 -22.34 4.41 1.60
N ARG A 263 -23.16 3.37 1.63
CA ARG A 263 -24.29 3.21 2.57
C ARG A 263 -23.88 3.28 4.02
N ILE A 264 -22.64 2.90 4.32
CA ILE A 264 -22.07 2.97 5.66
C ILE A 264 -22.07 4.42 6.18
N TYR A 265 -21.83 5.40 5.31
CA TYR A 265 -21.69 6.81 5.68
C TYR A 265 -22.99 7.61 5.52
N ASN A 266 -23.83 7.28 4.53
CA ASN A 266 -25.06 8.03 4.26
C ASN A 266 -26.31 7.14 4.19
N GLN A 267 -26.66 6.50 5.31
CA GLN A 267 -27.81 5.59 5.38
C GLN A 267 -29.13 6.29 5.01
N LYS A 268 -29.31 7.55 5.41
CA LYS A 268 -30.53 8.33 5.12
C LYS A 268 -30.76 8.50 3.62
N PHE A 269 -29.71 8.80 2.86
CA PHE A 269 -29.79 8.87 1.39
C PHE A 269 -30.29 7.56 0.77
N PHE A 270 -29.70 6.42 1.14
CA PHE A 270 -30.08 5.12 0.58
C PHE A 270 -31.47 4.64 1.04
N GLN A 271 -31.87 4.97 2.27
CA GLN A 271 -33.24 4.71 2.74
C GLN A 271 -34.26 5.53 1.94
N ASN A 272 -33.96 6.80 1.67
CA ASN A 272 -34.82 7.67 0.85
C ASN A 272 -34.87 7.19 -0.61
N LEU A 273 -33.74 6.77 -1.18
CA LEU A 273 -33.69 6.17 -2.53
C LEU A 273 -34.58 4.94 -2.60
N LEU A 274 -34.44 4.02 -1.64
CA LEU A 274 -35.25 2.81 -1.57
C LEU A 274 -36.74 3.13 -1.43
N LYS A 275 -37.10 4.09 -0.58
CA LYS A 275 -38.49 4.50 -0.36
C LYS A 275 -39.11 5.16 -1.60
N ALA A 276 -38.34 5.98 -2.33
CA ALA A 276 -38.84 6.72 -3.48
C ALA A 276 -38.88 5.90 -4.77
N THR A 277 -37.91 5.00 -4.97
CA THR A 277 -37.72 4.29 -6.26
C THR A 277 -37.83 2.77 -6.16
N GLY A 278 -37.85 2.21 -4.94
CA GLY A 278 -37.76 0.76 -4.73
C GLY A 278 -36.35 0.18 -4.96
N ILE A 279 -35.35 1.01 -5.24
CA ILE A 279 -33.97 0.61 -5.53
C ILE A 279 -33.13 0.53 -4.24
N ASP A 280 -32.52 -0.62 -3.98
CA ASP A 280 -31.63 -0.86 -2.84
C ASP A 280 -30.16 -0.96 -3.30
N LEU A 281 -29.36 0.05 -2.97
CA LEU A 281 -27.93 0.11 -3.29
C LEU A 281 -27.06 0.07 -2.03
N GLU A 282 -25.80 -0.31 -2.24
CA GLU A 282 -24.73 -0.27 -1.24
C GLU A 282 -23.78 0.91 -1.44
N ASN A 283 -23.56 1.31 -2.70
CA ASN A 283 -22.74 2.45 -3.07
C ASN A 283 -23.25 3.04 -4.40
N ILE A 284 -23.05 4.35 -4.58
CA ILE A 284 -23.19 5.04 -5.87
C ILE A 284 -22.11 6.12 -6.00
N VAL A 285 -21.47 6.14 -7.17
CA VAL A 285 -20.44 7.11 -7.57
C VAL A 285 -20.93 7.80 -8.84
N TYR A 286 -20.67 9.10 -8.95
CA TYR A 286 -20.97 9.90 -10.14
C TYR A 286 -19.75 10.75 -10.50
N TYR A 287 -19.26 10.58 -11.73
CA TYR A 287 -18.19 11.39 -12.33
C TYR A 287 -18.71 12.12 -13.57
N LYS A 288 -18.29 13.38 -13.73
CA LYS A 288 -18.65 14.21 -14.88
C LYS A 288 -17.47 14.31 -15.84
N ASP A 289 -17.46 13.43 -16.83
CA ASP A 289 -16.37 13.33 -17.80
C ASP A 289 -16.88 13.63 -19.23
N ASP A 290 -16.35 12.96 -20.26
CA ASP A 290 -16.95 12.95 -21.61
C ASP A 290 -18.41 12.46 -21.61
N THR A 291 -18.78 11.66 -20.60
CA THR A 291 -20.13 11.20 -20.29
C THR A 291 -20.46 11.52 -18.83
N HIS A 292 -21.75 11.59 -18.48
CA HIS A 292 -22.16 11.49 -17.08
C HIS A 292 -22.09 10.03 -16.68
N TYR A 293 -21.03 9.66 -15.96
CA TYR A 293 -20.72 8.28 -15.62
C TYR A 293 -21.20 7.97 -14.20
N PHE A 294 -21.93 6.86 -14.08
CA PHE A 294 -22.35 6.32 -12.80
C PHE A 294 -21.83 4.90 -12.64
N VAL A 295 -21.34 4.58 -11.44
CA VAL A 295 -21.13 3.20 -10.99
C VAL A 295 -21.81 2.99 -9.66
N MET A 296 -22.58 1.92 -9.55
CA MET A 296 -23.37 1.60 -8.37
C MET A 296 -23.28 0.12 -8.05
N THR A 297 -23.44 -0.22 -6.77
CA THR A 297 -23.46 -1.61 -6.30
C THR A 297 -24.84 -1.94 -5.78
N ALA A 298 -25.50 -2.89 -6.42
CA ALA A 298 -26.88 -3.28 -6.14
C ALA A 298 -26.97 -4.67 -5.53
N LYS A 299 -27.96 -4.89 -4.65
CA LYS A 299 -28.21 -6.22 -4.09
C LYS A 299 -29.00 -7.09 -5.06
N LYS A 300 -28.65 -8.38 -5.13
CA LYS A 300 -29.34 -9.38 -5.98
C LYS A 300 -30.86 -9.37 -5.81
N GLN A 301 -31.34 -9.41 -4.57
CA GLN A 301 -32.77 -9.37 -4.23
C GLN A 301 -33.49 -8.16 -4.82
N CYS A 302 -32.83 -7.00 -4.86
CA CYS A 302 -33.39 -5.80 -5.47
C CYS A 302 -33.52 -5.93 -6.99
N LEU A 303 -32.50 -6.47 -7.66
CA LEU A 303 -32.48 -6.63 -9.10
C LEU A 303 -33.52 -7.65 -9.58
N LEU A 304 -33.72 -8.73 -8.83
CA LEU A 304 -34.79 -9.71 -9.09
C LEU A 304 -36.18 -9.09 -8.90
N ARG A 305 -36.41 -8.39 -7.77
CA ARG A 305 -37.70 -7.74 -7.48
C ARG A 305 -38.10 -6.72 -8.54
N LEU A 306 -37.14 -5.97 -9.08
CA LEU A 306 -37.37 -4.96 -10.11
C LEU A 306 -37.31 -5.53 -11.54
N GLY A 307 -37.22 -6.86 -11.70
CA GLY A 307 -37.23 -7.52 -13.01
C GLY A 307 -35.99 -7.25 -13.87
N VAL A 308 -34.90 -6.74 -13.28
CA VAL A 308 -33.61 -6.57 -13.97
C VAL A 308 -32.96 -7.93 -14.25
N LEU A 309 -33.15 -8.89 -13.33
CA LEU A 309 -32.75 -10.29 -13.49
C LEU A 309 -34.01 -11.15 -13.62
N ARG A 310 -34.06 -12.04 -14.61
CA ARG A 310 -35.23 -12.92 -14.86
C ARG A 310 -35.38 -13.99 -13.78
N GLN A 311 -34.28 -14.68 -13.46
CA GLN A 311 -34.25 -15.81 -12.54
C GLN A 311 -33.05 -15.71 -11.59
N ASP A 312 -33.20 -16.30 -10.40
CA ASP A 312 -32.13 -16.41 -9.41
C ASP A 312 -31.27 -17.66 -9.68
N TRP A 313 -30.11 -17.45 -10.29
CA TRP A 313 -29.12 -18.51 -10.51
C TRP A 313 -28.04 -18.48 -9.43
N PRO A 314 -27.55 -19.65 -8.96
CA PRO A 314 -26.48 -19.72 -7.97
C PRO A 314 -25.11 -19.30 -8.52
N GLU A 315 -24.86 -19.56 -9.80
CA GLU A 315 -23.61 -19.20 -10.49
C GLU A 315 -23.67 -17.75 -10.99
N THR A 316 -22.73 -16.90 -10.58
CA THR A 316 -22.74 -15.47 -10.92
C THR A 316 -22.61 -15.21 -12.42
N ASP A 317 -21.82 -16.00 -13.14
CA ASP A 317 -21.66 -15.86 -14.59
C ASP A 317 -22.99 -16.10 -15.34
N ARG A 318 -23.79 -17.05 -14.88
CA ARG A 318 -25.14 -17.30 -15.42
C ARG A 318 -26.14 -16.27 -14.92
N LEU A 319 -26.01 -15.82 -13.68
CA LEU A 319 -26.86 -14.78 -13.10
C LEU A 319 -26.74 -13.46 -13.87
N LEU A 320 -25.53 -13.07 -14.27
CA LEU A 320 -25.25 -11.84 -15.01
C LEU A 320 -25.11 -12.06 -16.53
N GLY A 321 -25.42 -13.27 -17.00
CA GLY A 321 -25.41 -13.61 -18.42
C GLY A 321 -26.44 -12.81 -19.22
N SER A 322 -26.18 -12.62 -20.52
CA SER A 322 -27.07 -11.88 -21.43
C SER A 322 -28.49 -12.45 -21.49
N ASP A 323 -28.65 -13.74 -21.22
CA ASP A 323 -29.93 -14.44 -21.25
C ASP A 323 -30.74 -14.26 -19.95
N ASN A 324 -30.13 -13.73 -18.89
CA ASN A 324 -30.81 -13.49 -17.61
C ASN A 324 -31.01 -12.00 -17.32
N VAL A 325 -30.12 -11.13 -17.83
CA VAL A 325 -30.22 -9.68 -17.66
C VAL A 325 -31.23 -9.11 -18.65
N VAL A 326 -32.22 -8.36 -18.14
CA VAL A 326 -33.25 -7.68 -18.95
C VAL A 326 -32.78 -6.26 -19.28
N PRO A 327 -32.42 -5.94 -20.54
CA PRO A 327 -31.81 -4.65 -20.89
C PRO A 327 -32.70 -3.44 -20.58
N GLU A 328 -34.00 -3.53 -20.83
CA GLU A 328 -34.95 -2.43 -20.64
C GLU A 328 -35.12 -2.10 -19.15
N ALA A 329 -35.24 -3.14 -18.32
CA ALA A 329 -35.33 -3.00 -16.87
C ALA A 329 -34.02 -2.48 -16.28
N LEU A 330 -32.87 -2.94 -16.77
CA LEU A 330 -31.55 -2.44 -16.37
C LEU A 330 -31.37 -0.95 -16.70
N GLN A 331 -31.81 -0.52 -17.88
CA GLN A 331 -31.81 0.89 -18.29
C GLN A 331 -32.71 1.73 -17.38
N HIS A 332 -33.92 1.25 -17.09
CA HIS A 332 -34.83 1.95 -16.18
C HIS A 332 -34.25 2.08 -14.77
N PHE A 333 -33.68 0.98 -14.24
CA PHE A 333 -33.02 0.94 -12.95
C PHE A 333 -31.88 1.96 -12.85
N ALA A 334 -30.94 1.93 -13.81
CA ALA A 334 -29.79 2.82 -13.81
C ALA A 334 -30.20 4.30 -13.96
N ARG A 335 -31.17 4.60 -14.83
CA ARG A 335 -31.69 5.95 -15.03
C ARG A 335 -32.38 6.48 -13.77
N ALA A 336 -33.21 5.68 -13.12
CA ALA A 336 -33.91 6.07 -11.91
C ALA A 336 -32.94 6.35 -10.75
N ALA A 337 -31.94 5.49 -10.56
CA ALA A 337 -30.90 5.69 -9.56
C ALA A 337 -30.07 6.97 -9.81
N ALA A 338 -29.63 7.19 -11.05
CA ALA A 338 -28.87 8.38 -11.44
C ALA A 338 -29.68 9.69 -11.29
N ASN A 339 -30.95 9.66 -11.69
CA ASN A 339 -31.85 10.81 -11.57
C ASN A 339 -32.09 11.18 -10.10
N PHE A 340 -32.28 10.18 -9.23
CA PHE A 340 -32.44 10.41 -7.79
C PHE A 340 -31.15 10.96 -7.17
N ALA A 341 -30.00 10.36 -7.47
CA ALA A 341 -28.71 10.76 -6.91
C ALA A 341 -28.31 12.20 -7.25
N THR A 342 -28.77 12.71 -8.40
CA THR A 342 -28.50 14.08 -8.86
C THR A 342 -29.67 15.03 -8.63
N CYS A 343 -30.68 14.62 -7.84
CA CYS A 343 -31.90 15.39 -7.54
C CYS A 343 -32.63 15.90 -8.80
N GLY A 344 -32.57 15.15 -9.92
CA GLY A 344 -33.18 15.54 -11.19
C GLY A 344 -32.55 16.76 -11.87
N LYS A 345 -31.40 17.25 -11.39
CA LYS A 345 -30.72 18.42 -11.97
C LYS A 345 -30.12 18.11 -13.34
N LEU A 346 -29.73 16.85 -13.56
CA LEU A 346 -29.41 16.35 -14.89
C LEU A 346 -30.75 16.12 -15.64
N ARG A 347 -31.13 17.09 -16.48
CA ARG A 347 -32.30 16.99 -17.36
C ARG A 347 -32.24 15.68 -18.17
N LYS A 348 -33.40 15.18 -18.60
CA LYS A 348 -33.63 13.94 -19.39
C LYS A 348 -32.34 13.14 -19.71
N LEU A 349 -32.01 12.19 -18.83
CA LEU A 349 -30.85 11.31 -18.94
C LEU A 349 -30.95 10.36 -20.16
N GLU A 350 -30.31 10.76 -21.25
CA GLU A 350 -30.15 9.97 -22.47
C GLU A 350 -28.86 9.15 -22.40
N PHE A 351 -28.96 7.84 -22.69
CA PHE A 351 -27.80 6.95 -22.65
C PHE A 351 -26.82 7.28 -23.78
N ALA A 352 -25.53 7.28 -23.44
CA ALA A 352 -24.49 7.19 -24.46
C ALA A 352 -24.57 5.83 -25.17
N GLN A 353 -23.90 5.71 -26.32
CA GLN A 353 -23.87 4.46 -27.07
C GLN A 353 -22.60 3.66 -26.74
N ASP A 354 -22.76 2.35 -26.52
CA ASP A 354 -21.66 1.40 -26.37
C ASP A 354 -20.95 1.15 -27.71
N ALA A 355 -19.94 0.28 -27.69
CA ALA A 355 -19.16 -0.11 -28.87
C ALA A 355 -20.00 -0.72 -30.03
N HIS A 356 -21.22 -1.18 -29.73
CA HIS A 356 -22.17 -1.84 -30.62
C HIS A 356 -23.40 -0.96 -30.94
N GLY A 357 -23.43 0.30 -30.48
CA GLY A 357 -24.53 1.23 -30.71
C GLY A 357 -25.73 1.05 -29.76
N ARG A 358 -25.62 0.23 -28.71
CA ARG A 358 -26.68 0.03 -27.70
C ARG A 358 -26.54 1.05 -26.57
N PRO A 359 -27.59 1.29 -25.76
CA PRO A 359 -27.47 2.08 -24.54
C PRO A 359 -26.34 1.57 -23.64
N ASP A 360 -25.43 2.47 -23.26
CA ASP A 360 -24.21 2.17 -22.51
C ASP A 360 -24.53 1.97 -21.02
N VAL A 361 -25.07 0.78 -20.72
CA VAL A 361 -25.32 0.26 -19.38
C VAL A 361 -24.95 -1.22 -19.31
N ALA A 362 -24.24 -1.61 -18.27
CA ALA A 362 -23.77 -2.98 -18.09
C ALA A 362 -23.72 -3.38 -16.62
N ALA A 363 -23.94 -4.67 -16.36
CA ALA A 363 -23.80 -5.29 -15.05
C ALA A 363 -22.53 -6.16 -14.99
N PHE A 364 -21.84 -6.13 -13.86
CA PHE A 364 -20.55 -6.80 -13.61
C PHE A 364 -20.56 -7.51 -12.27
N ASP A 365 -19.80 -8.59 -12.18
CA ASP A 365 -19.55 -9.26 -10.91
C ASP A 365 -18.45 -8.52 -10.13
N PHE A 366 -18.78 -8.03 -8.93
CA PHE A 366 -17.84 -7.42 -7.99
C PHE A 366 -17.55 -8.34 -6.78
N THR A 367 -18.03 -9.58 -6.83
CA THR A 367 -17.87 -10.58 -5.78
C THR A 367 -16.47 -11.18 -5.79
N SER A 368 -15.97 -11.45 -6.99
CA SER A 368 -14.67 -12.07 -7.20
C SER A 368 -13.57 -11.01 -7.13
N MET A 369 -12.53 -11.29 -6.36
CA MET A 369 -11.28 -10.55 -6.37
C MET A 369 -10.19 -11.50 -6.83
N MET A 370 -9.81 -11.36 -8.10
CA MET A 370 -8.75 -12.17 -8.70
C MET A 370 -7.37 -11.57 -8.41
N ARG A 371 -6.45 -12.44 -8.00
CA ARG A 371 -5.06 -12.08 -7.74
C ARG A 371 -4.13 -13.19 -8.23
N ALA A 372 -3.11 -12.84 -9.02
CA ALA A 372 -2.08 -13.82 -9.38
C ALA A 372 -1.25 -14.25 -8.16
N GLU A 373 -0.80 -15.50 -8.12
CA GLU A 373 0.07 -15.96 -7.03
C GLU A 373 1.43 -15.27 -7.04
N SER A 374 1.99 -15.13 -8.24
CA SER A 374 3.21 -14.37 -8.49
C SER A 374 2.98 -13.30 -9.55
N SER A 375 3.85 -12.31 -9.55
CA SER A 375 3.84 -11.23 -10.53
C SER A 375 4.79 -11.44 -11.70
N ALA A 376 5.76 -12.34 -11.56
CA ALA A 376 6.69 -12.73 -12.61
C ALA A 376 7.08 -14.21 -12.55
N ARG A 377 7.62 -14.71 -13.67
CA ARG A 377 8.19 -16.06 -13.83
C ARG A 377 9.35 -16.00 -14.83
N VAL A 378 10.23 -16.99 -14.81
CA VAL A 378 11.26 -17.18 -15.83
C VAL A 378 11.13 -18.57 -16.42
N GLN A 379 11.11 -18.66 -17.75
CA GLN A 379 11.16 -19.94 -18.47
C GLN A 379 12.49 -20.06 -19.21
N GLU A 380 13.15 -21.22 -19.13
CA GLU A 380 14.39 -21.49 -19.85
C GLU A 380 14.28 -22.79 -20.65
N LYS A 381 14.60 -22.73 -21.94
CA LYS A 381 14.72 -23.90 -22.81
C LYS A 381 15.91 -23.75 -23.73
N HIS A 382 16.70 -24.81 -23.89
CA HIS A 382 17.91 -24.82 -24.74
C HIS A 382 18.91 -23.70 -24.41
N GLY A 383 18.99 -23.27 -23.14
CA GLY A 383 19.87 -22.18 -22.69
C GLY A 383 19.36 -20.77 -23.05
N VAL A 384 18.12 -20.65 -23.54
CA VAL A 384 17.49 -19.37 -23.87
C VAL A 384 16.41 -19.07 -22.84
N ARG A 385 16.60 -17.97 -22.12
CA ARG A 385 15.71 -17.51 -21.06
C ARG A 385 14.64 -16.57 -21.58
N LEU A 386 13.47 -16.62 -20.96
CA LEU A 386 12.35 -15.71 -21.16
C LEU A 386 11.87 -15.23 -19.80
N LEU A 387 11.87 -13.92 -19.60
CA LEU A 387 11.28 -13.28 -18.42
C LEU A 387 9.82 -12.93 -18.70
N LEU A 388 8.90 -13.43 -17.87
CA LEU A 388 7.48 -13.14 -17.95
C LEU A 388 7.07 -12.24 -16.78
N GLY A 389 6.31 -11.17 -17.05
CA GLY A 389 5.75 -10.29 -16.02
C GLY A 389 4.28 -9.97 -16.27
N LEU A 390 3.48 -9.93 -15.20
CA LEU A 390 2.08 -9.51 -15.23
C LEU A 390 1.92 -8.04 -14.80
N VAL A 391 1.05 -7.31 -15.49
CA VAL A 391 0.78 -5.88 -15.23
C VAL A 391 -0.73 -5.58 -15.36
N GLY A 392 -1.26 -4.73 -14.47
CA GLY A 392 -2.66 -4.28 -14.50
C GLY A 392 -3.65 -5.33 -13.99
N ASP A 393 -4.88 -5.33 -14.53
CA ASP A 393 -5.99 -6.15 -14.03
C ASP A 393 -5.74 -7.66 -14.07
N CYS A 394 -4.80 -8.14 -14.89
CA CYS A 394 -4.41 -9.56 -14.91
C CYS A 394 -3.54 -9.98 -13.72
N LEU A 395 -2.95 -9.01 -13.02
CA LEU A 395 -2.11 -9.22 -11.83
C LEU A 395 -2.93 -9.11 -10.54
N VAL A 396 -3.70 -8.01 -10.41
CA VAL A 396 -4.62 -7.78 -9.30
C VAL A 396 -5.86 -7.10 -9.88
N GLU A 397 -7.01 -7.73 -9.72
CA GLU A 397 -8.28 -7.15 -10.15
C GLU A 397 -8.66 -5.96 -9.25
N PRO A 398 -8.98 -4.79 -9.83
CA PRO A 398 -9.34 -3.62 -9.05
C PRO A 398 -10.80 -3.64 -8.65
N PHE A 399 -11.09 -3.22 -7.42
CA PHE A 399 -12.45 -2.87 -7.03
C PHE A 399 -12.77 -1.43 -7.45
N TRP A 400 -13.55 -1.28 -8.52
CA TRP A 400 -13.74 0.01 -9.21
C TRP A 400 -14.28 1.14 -8.32
N PRO A 401 -15.20 0.90 -7.38
CA PRO A 401 -15.69 1.98 -6.50
C PRO A 401 -14.62 2.61 -5.60
N LEU A 402 -13.50 1.94 -5.34
CA LEU A 402 -12.36 2.48 -4.60
C LEU A 402 -11.30 3.14 -5.51
N GLY A 403 -11.46 3.07 -6.83
CA GLY A 403 -10.60 3.79 -7.76
C GLY A 403 -9.13 3.33 -7.80
N THR A 404 -8.83 2.07 -7.45
CA THR A 404 -7.45 1.57 -7.29
C THR A 404 -6.79 1.11 -8.59
N GLY A 405 -7.55 0.90 -9.66
CA GLY A 405 -7.08 0.21 -10.89
C GLY A 405 -5.92 0.89 -11.60
N VAL A 406 -6.04 2.18 -11.94
CA VAL A 406 -4.97 2.90 -12.66
C VAL A 406 -3.72 3.01 -11.79
N ALA A 407 -3.89 3.34 -10.51
CA ALA A 407 -2.80 3.50 -9.57
C ALA A 407 -1.99 2.20 -9.42
N ARG A 408 -2.63 1.10 -9.01
CA ARG A 408 -1.96 -0.19 -8.83
C ARG A 408 -1.42 -0.75 -10.14
N GLY A 409 -2.15 -0.55 -11.24
CA GLY A 409 -1.69 -0.95 -12.57
C GLY A 409 -0.45 -0.20 -13.03
N PHE A 410 -0.32 1.10 -12.71
CA PHE A 410 0.87 1.89 -13.04
C PHE A 410 2.05 1.53 -12.14
N LEU A 411 1.81 1.30 -10.85
CA LEU A 411 2.86 0.81 -9.94
C LEU A 411 3.39 -0.55 -10.40
N ALA A 412 2.51 -1.48 -10.78
CA ALA A 412 2.91 -2.76 -11.37
C ALA A 412 3.69 -2.57 -12.68
N ALA A 413 3.33 -1.58 -13.51
CA ALA A 413 4.06 -1.26 -14.74
C ALA A 413 5.48 -0.73 -14.43
N PHE A 414 5.64 0.12 -13.42
CA PHE A 414 6.95 0.58 -12.96
C PHE A 414 7.79 -0.55 -12.37
N ASP A 415 7.19 -1.40 -11.55
CA ASP A 415 7.88 -2.53 -10.93
C ASP A 415 8.30 -3.58 -11.98
N ALA A 416 7.49 -3.78 -13.02
CA ALA A 416 7.84 -4.62 -14.16
C ALA A 416 8.98 -4.00 -15.01
N ALA A 417 8.95 -2.70 -15.28
CA ALA A 417 10.03 -2.03 -16.01
C ALA A 417 11.34 -2.02 -15.19
N TRP A 418 11.26 -1.83 -13.87
CA TRP A 418 12.39 -1.98 -12.97
C TRP A 418 12.97 -3.39 -13.00
N MET A 419 12.13 -4.41 -12.91
CA MET A 419 12.53 -5.82 -13.06
C MET A 419 13.25 -6.08 -14.39
N VAL A 420 12.74 -5.55 -15.50
CA VAL A 420 13.39 -5.68 -16.82
C VAL A 420 14.75 -4.97 -16.86
N LYS A 421 14.88 -3.81 -16.21
CA LYS A 421 16.17 -3.13 -16.05
C LYS A 421 17.16 -3.99 -15.27
N ARG A 422 16.75 -4.62 -14.16
CA ARG A 422 17.59 -5.53 -13.37
C ARG A 422 17.98 -6.78 -14.17
N TRP A 423 17.08 -7.29 -14.99
CA TRP A 423 17.34 -8.37 -15.94
C TRP A 423 18.40 -8.00 -16.99
N ALA A 424 18.28 -6.81 -17.59
CA ALA A 424 19.24 -6.32 -18.58
C ALA A 424 20.65 -6.08 -18.00
N GLU A 425 20.76 -5.78 -16.70
CA GLU A 425 22.03 -5.70 -15.97
C GLU A 425 22.73 -7.06 -15.79
N GLY A 426 22.08 -8.17 -16.15
CA GLY A 426 22.65 -9.52 -16.04
C GLY A 426 22.52 -10.13 -14.65
N ILE A 427 21.64 -9.60 -13.80
CA ILE A 427 21.32 -10.19 -12.49
C ILE A 427 20.68 -11.56 -12.67
N GLY A 428 20.98 -12.50 -11.76
CA GLY A 428 20.48 -13.88 -11.83
C GLY A 428 18.94 -13.96 -11.80
N PRO A 429 18.33 -14.97 -12.47
CA PRO A 429 16.88 -15.09 -12.56
C PRO A 429 16.16 -15.10 -11.20
N LEU A 430 16.69 -15.84 -10.22
CA LEU A 430 16.08 -15.96 -8.90
C LEU A 430 16.16 -14.66 -8.10
N GLU A 431 17.25 -13.91 -8.22
CA GLU A 431 17.39 -12.59 -7.59
C GLU A 431 16.41 -11.58 -8.20
N VAL A 432 16.24 -11.58 -9.52
CA VAL A 432 15.26 -10.73 -10.21
C VAL A 432 13.83 -11.05 -9.76
N LEU A 433 13.50 -12.34 -9.67
CA LEU A 433 12.18 -12.81 -9.21
C LEU A 433 11.94 -12.45 -7.74
N ALA A 434 12.91 -12.69 -6.84
CA ALA A 434 12.79 -12.39 -5.42
C ALA A 434 12.58 -10.88 -5.17
N GLU A 435 13.32 -10.03 -5.88
CA GLU A 435 13.15 -8.58 -5.80
C GLU A 435 11.75 -8.16 -6.30
N ARG A 436 11.30 -8.72 -7.41
CA ARG A 436 9.98 -8.44 -8.00
C ARG A 436 8.82 -8.87 -7.09
N GLU A 437 8.93 -10.03 -6.46
CA GLU A 437 7.91 -10.55 -5.55
C GLU A 437 7.90 -9.80 -4.21
N SER A 438 9.06 -9.32 -3.73
CA SER A 438 9.12 -8.42 -2.56
C SER A 438 8.31 -7.15 -2.79
N LEU A 439 8.36 -6.57 -4.00
CA LEU A 439 7.51 -5.43 -4.37
C LEU A 439 6.03 -5.82 -4.50
N TYR A 440 5.76 -7.01 -5.05
CA TYR A 440 4.40 -7.48 -5.26
C TYR A 440 3.60 -7.64 -3.97
N GLN A 441 4.25 -8.04 -2.86
CA GLN A 441 3.62 -8.15 -1.55
C GLN A 441 2.96 -6.84 -1.08
N LEU A 442 3.51 -5.69 -1.46
CA LEU A 442 3.02 -4.36 -1.06
C LEU A 442 1.79 -3.92 -1.89
N LEU A 443 1.67 -4.39 -3.14
CA LEU A 443 0.79 -3.81 -4.16
C LEU A 443 -0.69 -3.77 -3.73
N SER A 444 -1.21 -4.85 -3.12
CA SER A 444 -2.63 -4.94 -2.74
C SER A 444 -3.02 -4.04 -1.57
N GLN A 445 -2.04 -3.55 -0.81
CA GLN A 445 -2.25 -2.72 0.37
C GLN A 445 -2.00 -1.24 0.09
N THR A 446 -1.43 -0.90 -1.07
CA THR A 446 -1.15 0.49 -1.46
C THR A 446 -2.39 1.39 -1.38
N SER A 447 -2.16 2.59 -0.87
CA SER A 447 -3.07 3.73 -0.84
C SER A 447 -2.25 5.04 -0.92
N PRO A 448 -2.85 6.19 -1.28
CA PRO A 448 -2.13 7.47 -1.27
C PRO A 448 -1.50 7.80 0.09
N GLU A 449 -2.08 7.30 1.19
CA GLU A 449 -1.66 7.60 2.57
C GLU A 449 -0.43 6.80 3.02
N ASN A 450 -0.27 5.56 2.54
CA ASN A 450 0.84 4.68 2.93
C ASN A 450 2.01 4.67 1.94
N MET A 451 1.95 5.51 0.91
CA MET A 451 3.00 5.70 -0.07
C MET A 451 3.78 7.01 0.18
N HIS A 452 4.92 7.18 -0.49
CA HIS A 452 5.69 8.43 -0.36
C HIS A 452 4.86 9.66 -0.76
N ARG A 453 4.83 10.69 0.09
CA ARG A 453 4.04 11.91 -0.15
C ARG A 453 4.55 12.75 -1.32
N ASN A 454 5.84 12.68 -1.64
CA ASN A 454 6.45 13.47 -2.71
C ASN A 454 6.24 12.84 -4.10
N VAL A 455 5.01 12.92 -4.60
CA VAL A 455 4.62 12.35 -5.90
C VAL A 455 5.40 12.92 -7.09
N ALA A 456 6.04 14.08 -6.94
CA ALA A 456 6.80 14.71 -8.00
C ALA A 456 8.14 14.00 -8.30
N GLN A 457 8.65 13.24 -7.33
CA GLN A 457 9.93 12.52 -7.42
C GLN A 457 9.77 11.04 -7.78
N TYR A 458 8.54 10.57 -8.00
CA TYR A 458 8.30 9.17 -8.35
C TYR A 458 8.99 8.82 -9.68
N GLY A 459 9.78 7.75 -9.66
CA GLY A 459 10.44 7.18 -10.83
C GLY A 459 10.33 5.66 -10.85
N LEU A 460 11.10 5.02 -11.74
CA LEU A 460 11.17 3.56 -11.81
C LEU A 460 11.75 2.91 -10.55
N ASP A 461 12.70 3.58 -9.90
CA ASP A 461 13.27 3.11 -8.64
C ASP A 461 12.15 2.96 -7.58
N PRO A 462 11.88 1.73 -7.07
CA PRO A 462 10.82 1.50 -6.11
C PRO A 462 11.01 2.25 -4.78
N ALA A 463 12.25 2.58 -4.40
CA ALA A 463 12.54 3.35 -3.20
C ALA A 463 11.98 4.79 -3.25
N THR A 464 11.71 5.31 -4.45
CA THR A 464 11.07 6.63 -4.62
C THR A 464 9.56 6.60 -4.35
N ARG A 465 8.96 5.40 -4.26
CA ARG A 465 7.51 5.19 -4.23
C ARG A 465 7.04 4.54 -2.93
N TYR A 466 7.72 3.47 -2.51
CA TYR A 466 7.38 2.69 -1.33
C TYR A 466 8.26 3.09 -0.14
N PRO A 467 7.70 3.64 0.96
CA PRO A 467 8.47 3.96 2.16
C PRO A 467 8.91 2.67 2.87
N ASN A 468 10.06 2.72 3.55
CA ASN A 468 10.62 1.59 4.33
C ASN A 468 10.73 0.29 3.50
N LEU A 469 11.11 0.41 2.23
CA LEU A 469 11.17 -0.69 1.29
C LEU A 469 12.18 -1.78 1.71
N ASN A 470 11.70 -3.01 1.82
CA ASN A 470 12.53 -4.20 1.98
C ASN A 470 12.51 -5.05 0.69
N LEU A 471 13.54 -4.89 -0.15
CA LEU A 471 13.72 -5.67 -1.39
C LEU A 471 14.11 -7.14 -1.15
N ARG A 472 14.32 -7.54 0.12
CA ARG A 472 14.65 -8.92 0.53
C ARG A 472 13.55 -9.56 1.36
N ALA A 473 12.32 -9.03 1.30
CA ALA A 473 11.17 -9.62 1.97
C ALA A 473 10.88 -11.04 1.44
N VAL A 474 11.14 -11.26 0.14
CA VAL A 474 11.19 -12.57 -0.51
C VAL A 474 12.64 -12.88 -0.88
N THR A 475 13.07 -14.12 -0.65
CA THR A 475 14.44 -14.58 -0.92
C THR A 475 14.51 -15.42 -2.20
N PRO A 476 15.68 -15.50 -2.87
CA PRO A 476 15.87 -16.35 -4.06
C PRO A 476 15.43 -17.81 -3.88
N ASN A 477 15.58 -18.37 -2.67
CA ASN A 477 15.17 -19.75 -2.38
C ASN A 477 13.65 -19.95 -2.38
N GLN A 478 12.88 -18.90 -2.04
CA GLN A 478 11.42 -18.98 -1.97
C GLN A 478 10.74 -18.88 -3.34
N VAL A 479 11.49 -18.56 -4.40
CA VAL A 479 10.96 -18.33 -5.76
C VAL A 479 11.53 -19.33 -6.78
N GLN A 480 12.10 -20.45 -6.31
CA GLN A 480 12.66 -21.48 -7.20
C GLN A 480 11.58 -22.09 -8.11
N ASP A 481 10.36 -22.23 -7.60
CA ASP A 481 9.18 -22.69 -8.33
C ASP A 481 8.72 -21.74 -9.45
N LEU A 482 9.18 -20.48 -9.43
CA LEU A 482 8.90 -19.48 -10.46
C LEU A 482 9.92 -19.52 -11.62
N TYR A 483 10.97 -20.36 -11.50
CA TYR A 483 11.99 -20.55 -12.53
C TYR A 483 11.89 -21.95 -13.16
N ASP A 484 11.27 -22.01 -14.34
CA ASP A 484 10.99 -23.25 -15.05
C ASP A 484 12.10 -23.59 -16.05
N VAL A 485 12.92 -24.61 -15.76
CA VAL A 485 13.86 -25.19 -16.73
C VAL A 485 13.15 -26.31 -17.48
N VAL A 486 12.72 -26.03 -18.72
CA VAL A 486 11.97 -26.99 -19.55
C VAL A 486 12.92 -28.12 -19.99
N ALA A 487 12.86 -29.25 -19.29
CA ALA A 487 13.66 -30.44 -19.59
C ALA A 487 13.38 -30.97 -21.00
N LYS A 488 14.38 -31.61 -21.61
CA LYS A 488 14.25 -32.30 -22.91
C LYS A 488 13.09 -33.30 -22.84
N GLU A 489 12.17 -33.22 -23.80
CA GLU A 489 11.18 -34.30 -24.00
C GLU A 489 11.91 -35.66 -24.10
N PRO A 490 11.38 -36.73 -23.49
CA PRO A 490 11.96 -38.06 -23.60
C PRO A 490 11.69 -38.61 -25.01
N MET A 491 12.52 -38.23 -25.98
CA MET A 491 12.53 -38.89 -27.28
C MET A 491 13.03 -40.33 -27.10
N GLN A 492 12.21 -41.29 -27.55
CA GLN A 492 12.56 -42.70 -27.65
C GLN A 492 13.95 -42.89 -28.28
N ARG A 493 14.86 -43.49 -27.52
CA ARG A 493 16.20 -43.87 -27.98
C ARG A 493 16.08 -44.88 -29.13
N LYS A 494 16.53 -44.50 -30.32
CA LYS A 494 17.22 -45.42 -31.23
C LYS A 494 18.72 -45.17 -31.11
N SER A 495 19.45 -46.25 -30.85
CA SER A 495 20.90 -46.31 -30.77
C SER A 495 21.56 -45.87 -32.08
N ASP A 496 22.59 -45.02 -32.04
CA ASP A 496 23.96 -45.47 -32.31
C ASP A 496 25.03 -44.42 -31.97
N LYS A 497 26.15 -44.97 -31.48
CA LYS A 497 27.56 -44.54 -31.29
C LYS A 497 28.02 -43.07 -31.31
N THR A 498 28.63 -42.72 -30.18
CA THR A 498 29.91 -42.02 -29.91
C THR A 498 30.51 -41.07 -30.96
N ASP A 499 30.68 -39.79 -30.60
CA ASP A 499 32.01 -39.17 -30.58
C ASP A 499 32.10 -37.98 -29.60
N SER A 500 33.33 -37.70 -29.18
CA SER A 500 33.77 -36.94 -28.01
C SER A 500 33.95 -35.43 -28.22
N GLY A 501 33.82 -34.66 -27.12
CA GLY A 501 34.61 -33.43 -26.90
C GLY A 501 33.87 -32.07 -26.92
N THR A 502 33.55 -31.53 -25.73
CA THR A 502 34.21 -30.35 -25.10
C THR A 502 33.25 -29.67 -24.11
N THR A 503 33.62 -29.76 -22.83
CA THR A 503 32.97 -29.25 -21.62
C THR A 503 33.01 -27.72 -21.49
N THR A 504 31.87 -27.13 -21.16
CA THR A 504 31.78 -25.82 -20.48
C THR A 504 31.55 -26.04 -18.99
N THR A 505 32.52 -25.58 -18.20
CA THR A 505 32.65 -25.57 -16.75
C THR A 505 31.44 -24.95 -16.03
N GLY A 506 30.77 -25.75 -15.20
CA GLY A 506 29.68 -25.32 -14.31
C GLY A 506 28.90 -26.47 -13.67
N SER A 507 28.89 -27.67 -14.28
CA SER A 507 28.06 -28.83 -13.85
C SER A 507 28.86 -30.08 -13.47
N ALA A 508 30.19 -30.01 -13.36
CA ALA A 508 31.02 -31.20 -13.11
C ALA A 508 30.86 -31.77 -11.69
N GLY A 509 30.64 -30.91 -10.68
CA GLY A 509 30.53 -31.35 -9.28
C GLY A 509 29.21 -32.05 -8.95
N THR A 510 28.11 -31.65 -9.59
CA THR A 510 26.77 -32.24 -9.36
C THR A 510 26.62 -33.60 -10.05
N GLU A 511 27.22 -33.76 -11.23
CA GLU A 511 27.26 -35.05 -11.93
C GLU A 511 28.12 -36.08 -11.17
N GLU A 512 29.25 -35.65 -10.61
CA GLU A 512 30.12 -36.50 -9.78
C GLU A 512 29.44 -36.91 -8.46
N LEU A 513 28.74 -35.97 -7.80
CA LEU A 513 27.97 -36.26 -6.59
C LEU A 513 26.82 -37.23 -6.86
N LEU A 514 26.08 -37.04 -7.96
CA LEU A 514 24.99 -37.93 -8.36
C LEU A 514 25.50 -39.34 -8.63
N HIS A 515 26.61 -39.48 -9.35
CA HIS A 515 27.24 -40.79 -9.61
C HIS A 515 27.68 -41.46 -8.30
N TRP A 516 28.31 -40.71 -7.40
CA TRP A 516 28.70 -41.24 -6.09
C TRP A 516 27.48 -41.72 -5.28
N CYS A 517 26.42 -40.92 -5.20
CA CYS A 517 25.18 -41.32 -4.52
C CYS A 517 24.56 -42.59 -5.13
N GLN A 518 24.62 -42.74 -6.46
CA GLN A 518 24.17 -43.95 -7.16
C GLN A 518 25.00 -45.18 -6.76
N GLU A 519 26.33 -45.04 -6.68
CA GLU A 519 27.20 -46.14 -6.22
C GLU A 519 26.94 -46.53 -4.77
N GLN A 520 26.79 -45.55 -3.87
CA GLN A 520 26.61 -45.82 -2.43
C GLN A 520 25.23 -46.40 -2.10
N THR A 521 24.22 -46.13 -2.92
CA THR A 521 22.84 -46.64 -2.70
C THR A 521 22.52 -47.88 -3.52
N ALA A 522 23.47 -48.38 -4.32
CA ALA A 522 23.28 -49.55 -5.17
C ALA A 522 23.02 -50.83 -4.36
N GLY A 523 22.01 -51.60 -4.77
CA GLY A 523 21.67 -52.89 -4.15
C GLY A 523 20.66 -52.82 -2.99
N PHE A 524 20.20 -51.63 -2.60
CA PHE A 524 19.10 -51.50 -1.62
C PHE A 524 17.72 -51.73 -2.28
N PRO A 525 16.84 -52.53 -1.65
CA PRO A 525 15.51 -52.79 -2.20
C PRO A 525 14.65 -51.51 -2.16
N GLY A 526 14.09 -51.14 -3.31
CA GLY A 526 13.18 -49.99 -3.44
C GLY A 526 13.85 -48.63 -3.63
N VAL A 527 15.18 -48.56 -3.69
CA VAL A 527 15.93 -47.31 -3.87
C VAL A 527 16.52 -47.24 -5.28
N HIS A 528 16.26 -46.14 -5.99
CA HIS A 528 16.85 -45.88 -7.30
C HIS A 528 17.10 -44.39 -7.51
N VAL A 529 18.35 -43.96 -7.28
CA VAL A 529 18.73 -42.53 -7.35
C VAL A 529 18.94 -42.10 -8.80
N THR A 530 18.04 -41.27 -9.34
CA THR A 530 18.14 -40.71 -10.71
C THR A 530 18.40 -39.22 -10.77
N ASP A 531 18.09 -38.51 -9.69
CA ASP A 531 18.27 -37.08 -9.53
C ASP A 531 18.64 -36.74 -8.08
N LEU A 532 18.95 -35.46 -7.83
CA LEU A 532 19.20 -34.92 -6.48
C LEU A 532 17.97 -34.13 -5.99
N SER A 533 16.77 -34.64 -6.28
CA SER A 533 15.49 -34.06 -5.81
C SER A 533 14.45 -35.16 -5.55
N SER A 534 13.68 -35.56 -6.56
CA SER A 534 12.53 -36.46 -6.42
C SER A 534 12.90 -37.85 -5.90
N SER A 535 14.11 -38.33 -6.23
CA SER A 535 14.64 -39.65 -5.82
C SER A 535 14.88 -39.80 -4.31
N TRP A 536 14.80 -38.70 -3.55
CA TRP A 536 15.08 -38.68 -2.10
C TRP A 536 13.82 -38.43 -1.26
N THR A 537 12.67 -38.21 -1.90
CA THR A 537 11.41 -37.79 -1.25
C THR A 537 10.74 -38.86 -0.41
N ASP A 538 11.05 -40.14 -0.67
CA ASP A 538 10.54 -41.27 0.11
C ASP A 538 11.36 -41.57 1.37
N GLY A 539 12.49 -40.88 1.55
CA GLY A 539 13.44 -41.06 2.65
C GLY A 539 14.30 -42.32 2.57
N LEU A 540 13.97 -43.28 1.70
CA LEU A 540 14.66 -44.56 1.59
C LEU A 540 16.06 -44.40 1.01
N ALA A 541 16.26 -43.47 0.08
CA ALA A 541 17.57 -43.16 -0.47
C ALA A 541 18.56 -42.63 0.58
N LEU A 542 18.09 -41.81 1.54
CA LEU A 542 18.92 -41.34 2.66
C LEU A 542 19.24 -42.48 3.63
N CYS A 543 18.27 -43.34 3.95
CA CYS A 543 18.50 -44.53 4.78
C CYS A 543 19.52 -45.48 4.14
N ALA A 544 19.41 -45.73 2.84
CA ALA A 544 20.36 -46.57 2.09
C ALA A 544 21.78 -46.00 2.16
N LEU A 545 21.92 -44.68 1.97
CA LEU A 545 23.20 -44.00 2.06
C LEU A 545 23.82 -44.12 3.46
N VAL A 546 23.03 -43.88 4.52
CA VAL A 546 23.51 -43.98 5.91
C VAL A 546 23.88 -45.42 6.28
N HIS A 547 23.07 -46.41 5.91
CA HIS A 547 23.36 -47.82 6.17
C HIS A 547 24.58 -48.31 5.40
N HIS A 548 24.79 -47.87 4.16
CA HIS A 548 25.97 -48.24 3.38
C HIS A 548 27.25 -47.69 4.00
N LEU A 549 27.24 -46.42 4.43
CA LEU A 549 28.39 -45.76 5.04
C LEU A 549 28.72 -46.32 6.44
N ARG A 550 27.73 -46.88 7.14
CA ARG A 550 27.93 -47.57 8.42
C ARG A 550 26.98 -48.76 8.58
N PRO A 551 27.40 -49.96 8.11
CA PRO A 551 26.59 -51.16 8.19
C PRO A 551 26.30 -51.56 9.66
N GLY A 552 25.06 -51.94 9.97
CA GLY A 552 24.63 -52.39 11.29
C GLY A 552 23.83 -51.37 12.13
N LEU A 553 23.54 -50.18 11.60
CA LEU A 553 22.69 -49.18 12.26
C LEU A 553 21.19 -49.33 11.96
N LEU A 554 20.82 -50.15 10.99
CA LEU A 554 19.43 -50.35 10.58
C LEU A 554 19.23 -51.79 10.11
N GLU A 555 18.27 -52.49 10.70
CA GLU A 555 17.80 -53.78 10.20
C GLU A 555 16.75 -53.53 9.10
N PRO A 556 16.85 -54.12 7.89
CA PRO A 556 15.91 -53.89 6.79
C PRO A 556 14.44 -54.15 7.14
N SER A 557 14.19 -54.96 8.17
CA SER A 557 12.87 -55.29 8.71
C SER A 557 12.20 -54.11 9.43
N GLU A 558 12.96 -53.12 9.94
CA GLU A 558 12.45 -51.98 10.71
C GLU A 558 11.90 -50.85 9.83
N LEU A 559 12.31 -50.78 8.56
CA LEU A 559 11.79 -49.83 7.58
C LEU A 559 10.41 -50.23 6.99
N GLN A 560 9.97 -51.46 7.24
CA GLN A 560 8.77 -52.01 6.63
C GLN A 560 7.51 -51.50 7.36
N GLY A 561 6.97 -50.37 6.90
CA GLY A 561 5.74 -49.76 7.41
C GLY A 561 5.82 -48.30 7.84
N MET A 562 6.99 -47.66 7.77
CA MET A 562 7.17 -46.23 8.09
C MET A 562 6.76 -45.32 6.93
N GLY A 563 6.16 -44.17 7.25
CA GLY A 563 5.85 -43.12 6.26
C GLY A 563 7.09 -42.33 5.85
N ALA A 564 7.09 -41.74 4.65
CA ALA A 564 8.24 -41.01 4.08
C ALA A 564 8.85 -39.94 5.01
N LEU A 565 8.01 -39.25 5.79
CA LEU A 565 8.45 -38.23 6.76
C LEU A 565 9.21 -38.84 7.95
N GLU A 566 8.73 -39.96 8.47
CA GLU A 566 9.34 -40.65 9.60
C GLU A 566 10.65 -41.31 9.19
N THR A 567 10.68 -41.95 8.02
CA THR A 567 11.88 -42.52 7.41
C THR A 567 12.96 -41.46 7.21
N THR A 568 12.60 -40.32 6.63
CA THR A 568 13.52 -39.21 6.41
C THR A 568 14.03 -38.61 7.73
N ALA A 569 13.15 -38.40 8.71
CA ALA A 569 13.54 -37.87 10.02
C ALA A 569 14.44 -38.83 10.79
N TRP A 570 14.27 -40.14 10.62
CA TRP A 570 15.18 -41.14 11.15
C TRP A 570 16.57 -41.01 10.50
N ALA A 571 16.64 -40.96 9.17
CA ALA A 571 17.92 -40.89 8.46
C ALA A 571 18.74 -39.63 8.83
N LEU A 572 18.08 -38.47 8.95
CA LEU A 572 18.72 -37.23 9.34
C LEU A 572 19.28 -37.28 10.78
N ARG A 573 18.52 -37.84 11.73
CA ARG A 573 18.96 -37.98 13.13
C ARG A 573 20.13 -38.96 13.26
N VAL A 574 20.09 -40.08 12.54
CA VAL A 574 21.16 -41.07 12.57
C VAL A 574 22.42 -40.52 11.89
N ALA A 575 22.29 -39.80 10.78
CA ALA A 575 23.43 -39.12 10.16
C ALA A 575 24.07 -38.06 11.09
N GLU A 576 23.25 -37.33 11.87
CA GLU A 576 23.75 -36.36 12.84
C GLU A 576 24.49 -37.04 14.00
N HIS A 577 23.90 -38.08 14.60
CA HIS A 577 24.43 -38.74 15.78
C HIS A 577 25.61 -39.68 15.46
N GLU A 578 25.51 -40.46 14.38
CA GLU A 578 26.46 -41.53 14.05
C GLU A 578 27.50 -41.14 13.01
N LEU A 579 27.21 -40.16 12.15
CA LEU A 579 28.13 -39.69 11.11
C LEU A 579 28.63 -38.24 11.37
N GLY A 580 28.09 -37.56 12.38
CA GLY A 580 28.44 -36.17 12.71
C GLY A 580 28.01 -35.16 11.65
N ILE A 581 27.07 -35.51 10.76
CA ILE A 581 26.61 -34.65 9.68
C ILE A 581 25.30 -33.95 10.11
N THR A 582 25.43 -32.71 10.54
CA THR A 582 24.29 -31.87 10.95
C THR A 582 23.31 -31.62 9.79
N PRO A 583 21.99 -31.81 9.97
CA PRO A 583 20.99 -31.58 8.94
C PRO A 583 21.02 -30.14 8.41
N VAL A 584 21.19 -29.98 7.09
CA VAL A 584 21.10 -28.67 6.40
C VAL A 584 19.64 -28.33 6.06
N LEU A 585 18.79 -29.33 5.96
CA LEU A 585 17.37 -29.23 5.60
C LEU A 585 16.50 -30.08 6.54
N SER A 586 15.23 -29.69 6.67
CA SER A 586 14.26 -30.42 7.49
C SER A 586 13.74 -31.65 6.77
N ALA A 587 13.27 -32.66 7.52
CA ALA A 587 12.66 -33.85 6.95
C ALA A 587 11.47 -33.53 6.03
N GLN A 588 10.70 -32.49 6.37
CA GLN A 588 9.58 -32.03 5.54
C GLN A 588 10.06 -31.50 4.19
N ALA A 589 11.16 -30.73 4.15
CA ALA A 589 11.70 -30.14 2.93
C ALA A 589 12.27 -31.20 1.96
N VAL A 590 12.84 -32.28 2.50
CA VAL A 590 13.29 -33.44 1.71
C VAL A 590 12.09 -34.16 1.09
N VAL A 591 11.06 -34.46 1.90
CA VAL A 591 9.88 -35.20 1.44
C VAL A 591 9.05 -34.39 0.43
N SER A 592 8.94 -33.08 0.60
CA SER A 592 8.26 -32.20 -0.38
C SER A 592 9.10 -31.90 -1.62
N GLY A 593 10.39 -32.26 -1.64
CA GLY A 593 11.31 -31.95 -2.74
C GLY A 593 11.49 -30.45 -3.00
N SER A 594 11.19 -29.60 -2.01
CA SER A 594 11.08 -28.14 -2.19
C SER A 594 12.41 -27.39 -2.10
N ASP A 595 13.49 -28.06 -1.68
CA ASP A 595 14.83 -27.45 -1.59
C ASP A 595 15.93 -28.38 -2.15
N PRO A 596 16.07 -28.50 -3.49
CA PRO A 596 17.11 -29.31 -4.11
C PRO A 596 18.53 -28.81 -3.82
N LEU A 597 18.73 -27.50 -3.65
CA LEU A 597 20.05 -26.93 -3.35
C LEU A 597 20.50 -27.25 -1.92
N GLY A 598 19.59 -27.15 -0.95
CA GLY A 598 19.83 -27.62 0.42
C GLY A 598 20.16 -29.10 0.46
N LEU A 599 19.44 -29.94 -0.30
CA LEU A 599 19.71 -31.37 -0.42
C LEU A 599 21.08 -31.64 -1.06
N ILE A 600 21.44 -30.94 -2.14
CA ILE A 600 22.77 -31.05 -2.78
C ILE A 600 23.87 -30.65 -1.79
N ALA A 601 23.69 -29.56 -1.03
CA ALA A 601 24.64 -29.14 -0.01
C ALA A 601 24.79 -30.21 1.08
N TYR A 602 23.68 -30.79 1.54
CA TYR A 602 23.68 -31.86 2.53
C TYR A 602 24.41 -33.11 2.03
N LEU A 603 24.08 -33.61 0.84
CA LEU A 603 24.73 -34.77 0.24
C LEU A 603 26.22 -34.51 -0.08
N SER A 604 26.57 -33.26 -0.41
CA SER A 604 27.96 -32.85 -0.58
C SER A 604 28.77 -32.99 0.71
N TYR A 605 28.17 -32.79 1.89
CA TYR A 605 28.83 -33.10 3.16
C TYR A 605 29.14 -34.60 3.28
N PHE A 606 28.20 -35.49 2.96
CA PHE A 606 28.45 -36.95 2.96
C PHE A 606 29.58 -37.32 2.01
N HIS A 607 29.53 -36.82 0.78
CA HIS A 607 30.57 -37.06 -0.23
C HIS A 607 31.94 -36.53 0.23
N SER A 608 32.01 -35.31 0.78
CA SER A 608 33.28 -34.75 1.25
C SER A 608 33.90 -35.52 2.42
N THR A 609 33.06 -36.06 3.31
CA THR A 609 33.50 -36.79 4.51
C THR A 609 33.96 -38.21 4.17
N PHE A 610 33.31 -38.87 3.21
CA PHE A 610 33.48 -40.31 2.97
C PHE A 610 34.15 -40.69 1.63
N LYS A 611 34.45 -39.73 0.74
CA LYS A 611 35.16 -40.00 -0.52
C LYS A 611 36.62 -40.43 -0.36
N SER A 612 37.26 -40.15 0.79
CA SER A 612 38.71 -40.31 0.99
C SER A 612 39.14 -41.45 1.93
N MET A 613 38.32 -42.47 2.17
CA MET A 613 38.69 -43.60 3.06
C MET A 613 39.08 -44.87 2.28
N PRO A 614 40.37 -45.22 2.16
CA PRO A 614 40.80 -46.56 1.74
C PRO A 614 41.04 -47.50 2.95
N HIS A 615 40.90 -48.80 2.71
CA HIS A 615 41.09 -49.87 3.68
C HIS A 615 42.55 -49.99 4.23
N SER A 616 42.63 -50.22 5.56
CA SER A 616 43.70 -50.88 6.35
C SER A 616 44.82 -50.07 7.07
N ALA A 617 44.90 -50.35 8.38
CA ALA A 617 45.90 -50.17 9.46
C ALA A 617 47.25 -49.44 9.28
N GLY A 618 47.57 -48.54 10.23
CA GLY A 618 48.94 -48.30 10.75
C GLY A 618 49.44 -46.83 10.84
N ASP A 619 49.54 -46.32 12.08
CA ASP A 619 50.43 -45.29 12.67
C ASP A 619 50.72 -43.89 12.06
N LEU A 620 51.03 -42.96 12.99
CA LEU A 620 51.15 -41.49 12.88
C LEU A 620 52.12 -40.92 11.80
N GLN A 621 51.72 -39.81 11.15
CA GLN A 621 52.38 -38.47 11.19
C GLN A 621 51.72 -37.42 10.25
N THR A 622 51.43 -36.23 10.78
CA THR A 622 51.08 -34.95 10.09
C THR A 622 52.32 -34.03 10.00
N PRO A 623 52.36 -32.83 9.31
CA PRO A 623 51.52 -32.13 8.29
C PRO A 623 52.45 -31.55 7.14
N PRO A 624 52.23 -30.41 6.38
CA PRO A 624 51.12 -29.43 6.32
C PRO A 624 50.67 -28.90 4.92
N GLY A 625 49.53 -28.20 4.91
CA GLY A 625 49.32 -27.03 4.03
C GLY A 625 48.01 -26.98 3.25
N THR A 626 47.01 -26.29 3.82
CA THR A 626 45.81 -25.62 3.22
C THR A 626 44.52 -25.76 4.04
N SER A 627 44.59 -26.21 5.29
CA SER A 627 43.42 -26.20 6.21
C SER A 627 43.15 -24.85 6.91
N SER A 628 43.86 -23.78 6.55
CA SER A 628 43.85 -22.53 7.35
C SER A 628 42.71 -21.56 7.06
N ALA A 629 41.99 -21.66 5.94
CA ALA A 629 40.91 -20.72 5.61
C ALA A 629 39.56 -21.13 6.23
N VAL A 630 39.27 -22.42 6.31
CA VAL A 630 37.96 -22.94 6.79
C VAL A 630 37.91 -23.01 8.33
N LEU A 631 39.03 -23.32 8.98
CA LEU A 631 39.16 -23.21 10.45
C LEU A 631 39.10 -21.76 10.93
N PHE A 632 39.43 -20.78 10.09
CA PHE A 632 39.30 -19.36 10.41
C PHE A 632 37.83 -18.91 10.41
N LEU A 633 37.00 -19.40 9.49
CA LEU A 633 35.57 -19.10 9.46
C LEU A 633 34.80 -19.78 10.62
N GLY A 634 35.15 -21.02 10.96
CA GLY A 634 34.58 -21.71 12.13
C GLY A 634 34.99 -21.08 13.47
N LYS A 635 36.21 -20.51 13.55
CA LYS A 635 36.64 -19.73 14.73
C LYS A 635 35.99 -18.35 14.77
N LEU A 636 35.80 -17.66 13.64
CA LEU A 636 35.12 -16.36 13.60
C LEU A 636 33.64 -16.48 14.03
N GLN A 637 32.99 -17.59 13.67
CA GLN A 637 31.61 -17.88 14.06
C GLN A 637 31.50 -18.24 15.56
N ARG A 638 32.50 -18.93 16.14
CA ARG A 638 32.60 -19.12 17.60
C ARG A 638 32.92 -17.83 18.35
N THR A 639 33.76 -16.94 17.80
CA THR A 639 34.08 -15.65 18.43
C THR A 639 32.87 -14.72 18.45
N LEU A 640 32.03 -14.74 17.40
CA LEU A 640 30.76 -13.98 17.33
C LEU A 640 29.66 -14.57 18.25
N GLN A 641 29.66 -15.88 18.49
CA GLN A 641 28.77 -16.52 19.47
C GLN A 641 29.24 -16.33 20.91
N GLN A 642 30.55 -16.24 21.16
CA GLN A 642 31.11 -15.92 22.48
C GLN A 642 31.02 -14.44 22.85
N THR A 643 30.90 -13.51 21.88
CA THR A 643 30.62 -12.09 22.17
C THR A 643 29.18 -11.87 22.61
N ARG A 644 28.23 -12.71 22.18
CA ARG A 644 26.85 -12.74 22.71
C ARG A 644 26.72 -13.37 24.10
N ALA A 645 27.74 -14.09 24.59
CA ALA A 645 27.76 -14.70 25.91
C ALA A 645 28.66 -13.96 26.92
N LYS A 646 29.20 -12.78 26.56
CA LYS A 646 30.11 -11.96 27.39
C LYS A 646 29.61 -10.54 27.68
N VAL A 647 28.37 -10.18 27.31
CA VAL A 647 27.75 -8.88 27.66
C VAL A 647 26.87 -8.99 28.92
N ASP A 648 26.51 -10.20 29.33
CA ASP A 648 25.98 -10.44 30.68
C ASP A 648 27.12 -10.87 31.60
N ALA A 649 27.41 -10.00 32.58
CA ALA A 649 28.39 -10.14 33.67
C ALA A 649 29.82 -9.62 33.42
N GLU A 650 30.01 -8.30 33.45
CA GLU A 650 30.88 -7.62 34.44
C GLU A 650 30.60 -6.10 34.50
N SER A 651 29.97 -5.65 35.59
CA SER A 651 30.13 -4.29 36.15
C SER A 651 31.16 -4.34 37.29
N PRO A 652 31.91 -3.26 37.58
CA PRO A 652 33.13 -3.32 38.39
C PRO A 652 32.91 -3.39 39.90
N ARG A 653 33.97 -3.87 40.56
CA ARG A 653 34.22 -4.07 42.00
C ARG A 653 34.14 -2.79 42.85
N THR A 654 33.71 -2.94 44.11
CA THR A 654 34.33 -2.32 45.30
C THR A 654 34.36 -3.31 46.48
N GLU A 655 35.59 -3.63 46.90
CA GLU A 655 36.14 -4.12 48.19
C GLU A 655 35.63 -5.37 48.97
N MET A 656 36.61 -6.02 49.62
CA MET A 656 36.67 -7.36 50.26
C MET A 656 35.99 -7.41 51.64
N LEU A 657 35.58 -8.58 52.19
CA LEU A 657 36.36 -9.54 53.01
C LEU A 657 35.41 -10.65 53.60
N PRO A 658 35.89 -11.77 54.23
CA PRO A 658 35.83 -13.11 53.64
C PRO A 658 34.92 -14.15 54.35
N VAL A 659 34.75 -15.27 53.64
CA VAL A 659 34.12 -16.56 53.94
C VAL A 659 34.84 -17.35 55.06
N PRO A 660 34.17 -18.32 55.73
CA PRO A 660 34.70 -19.70 55.68
C PRO A 660 33.61 -20.79 55.51
N GLU A 661 33.59 -21.41 54.34
CA GLU A 661 34.01 -22.80 53.99
C GLU A 661 33.68 -24.01 54.92
N PRO A 662 33.69 -25.26 54.40
CA PRO A 662 32.50 -25.97 53.93
C PRO A 662 32.34 -27.35 54.60
N SER A 663 31.20 -28.04 54.40
CA SER A 663 31.16 -29.51 54.54
C SER A 663 30.06 -30.16 53.70
N VAL A 664 30.37 -31.39 53.30
CA VAL A 664 29.87 -32.17 52.16
C VAL A 664 28.63 -33.03 52.56
N PRO A 665 28.12 -33.94 51.71
CA PRO A 665 26.85 -33.86 50.97
C PRO A 665 25.78 -34.84 51.52
N ARG A 666 24.48 -34.55 51.43
CA ARG A 666 23.45 -35.61 51.49
C ARG A 666 22.26 -35.39 50.56
N THR A 667 21.90 -36.52 49.96
CA THR A 667 20.81 -36.96 49.07
C THR A 667 19.42 -36.32 49.22
N PRO A 668 18.57 -36.45 48.18
CA PRO A 668 17.38 -35.61 47.97
C PRO A 668 16.15 -36.10 48.75
N PRO A 669 15.21 -35.18 49.06
CA PRO A 669 13.79 -35.48 49.06
C PRO A 669 13.04 -34.48 48.15
N SER A 670 12.31 -34.95 47.14
CA SER A 670 10.91 -35.38 47.17
C SER A 670 9.91 -34.22 47.15
N GLU A 671 9.19 -34.18 46.03
CA GLU A 671 7.83 -33.69 45.75
C GLU A 671 7.10 -32.71 46.70
N HIS A 672 6.52 -31.70 46.04
CA HIS A 672 5.33 -30.89 46.38
C HIS A 672 5.40 -29.87 47.53
N GLN A 673 5.49 -28.58 47.14
CA GLN A 673 4.92 -27.32 47.72
C GLN A 673 5.69 -26.16 47.04
N GLU A 674 5.17 -25.01 46.60
CA GLU A 674 3.90 -24.31 46.76
C GLU A 674 3.82 -23.27 45.62
N ALA A 675 2.61 -22.98 45.14
CA ALA A 675 2.34 -21.83 44.27
C ALA A 675 2.60 -20.54 45.06
N GLY A 676 3.63 -19.78 44.66
CA GLY A 676 3.92 -18.45 45.20
C GLY A 676 2.78 -17.48 44.89
N ALA A 677 2.35 -16.73 45.90
CA ALA A 677 1.19 -15.84 45.95
C ALA A 677 1.24 -14.60 45.03
N GLU A 678 2.03 -14.60 43.94
CA GLU A 678 2.27 -13.45 43.07
C GLU A 678 1.47 -13.46 41.75
N ASP A 679 0.76 -14.56 41.46
CA ASP A 679 0.04 -14.77 40.18
C ASP A 679 -1.49 -14.65 40.30
N LEU A 680 -2.02 -13.92 41.27
CA LEU A 680 -3.47 -13.71 41.43
C LEU A 680 -3.87 -12.26 41.14
N CYS A 681 -5.01 -12.07 40.50
CA CYS A 681 -5.61 -10.76 40.33
C CYS A 681 -6.17 -10.27 41.67
N GLU A 682 -5.75 -9.09 42.11
CA GLU A 682 -6.16 -8.53 43.42
C GLU A 682 -7.65 -8.17 43.50
N LEU A 683 -8.32 -8.00 42.35
CA LEU A 683 -9.75 -7.68 42.30
C LEU A 683 -10.66 -8.92 42.33
N CYS A 684 -10.30 -9.96 41.59
CA CYS A 684 -11.17 -11.15 41.46
C CYS A 684 -10.64 -12.41 42.15
N GLY A 685 -9.41 -12.36 42.67
CA GLY A 685 -8.74 -13.49 43.33
C GLY A 685 -8.39 -14.66 42.42
N LYS A 686 -8.60 -14.52 41.09
CA LYS A 686 -8.31 -15.57 40.10
C LYS A 686 -6.89 -15.46 39.57
N HIS A 687 -6.37 -16.59 39.09
CA HIS A 687 -5.02 -16.69 38.53
C HIS A 687 -4.83 -15.82 37.28
N LEU A 688 -3.67 -15.19 37.16
CA LEU A 688 -3.23 -14.35 36.06
C LEU A 688 -2.22 -15.08 35.18
N TYR A 689 -2.60 -15.32 33.92
CA TYR A 689 -1.68 -15.83 32.91
C TYR A 689 -0.80 -14.69 32.36
N ILE A 690 0.39 -15.01 31.83
CA ILE A 690 1.42 -14.07 31.37
C ILE A 690 0.85 -13.01 30.41
N LEU A 691 -0.05 -13.42 29.50
CA LEU A 691 -0.69 -12.50 28.58
C LEU A 691 -1.87 -11.73 29.18
N GLU A 692 -2.40 -12.10 30.33
CA GLU A 692 -3.47 -11.37 31.04
C GLU A 692 -2.94 -10.37 32.07
N ARG A 693 -1.68 -10.51 32.49
CA ARG A 693 -1.06 -9.65 33.50
C ARG A 693 -1.10 -8.19 33.06
N PHE A 694 -1.74 -7.37 33.88
CA PHE A 694 -1.76 -5.91 33.79
C PHE A 694 -1.25 -5.34 35.11
N CYS A 695 -0.11 -4.65 35.09
CA CYS A 695 0.55 -4.12 36.29
C CYS A 695 0.23 -2.63 36.47
N VAL A 696 -0.28 -2.26 37.63
CA VAL A 696 -0.57 -0.88 38.03
C VAL A 696 -0.03 -0.67 39.43
N ASP A 697 0.85 0.31 39.62
CA ASP A 697 1.42 0.69 40.92
C ASP A 697 2.04 -0.46 41.74
N GLY A 698 2.58 -1.48 41.06
CA GLY A 698 3.21 -2.66 41.68
C GLY A 698 2.27 -3.82 41.94
N HIS A 699 0.99 -3.69 41.55
CA HIS A 699 -0.07 -4.67 41.75
C HIS A 699 -0.57 -5.24 40.41
N PHE A 700 -0.98 -6.53 40.39
CA PHE A 700 -1.39 -7.21 39.17
C PHE A 700 -2.91 -7.45 39.09
N PHE A 701 -3.48 -7.13 37.92
CA PHE A 701 -4.91 -7.25 37.64
C PHE A 701 -5.15 -7.93 36.28
N HIS A 702 -6.36 -8.48 36.07
CA HIS A 702 -6.85 -8.73 34.71
C HIS A 702 -7.21 -7.38 34.10
N ARG A 703 -6.89 -7.19 32.81
CA ARG A 703 -7.28 -5.99 32.05
C ARG A 703 -8.81 -5.77 32.04
N SER A 704 -9.59 -6.84 32.09
CA SER A 704 -11.05 -6.79 32.20
C SER A 704 -11.57 -6.49 33.61
N CYS A 705 -10.77 -6.71 34.65
CA CYS A 705 -11.15 -6.45 36.04
C CYS A 705 -10.86 -5.00 36.45
N PHE A 706 -9.82 -4.39 35.89
CA PHE A 706 -9.45 -3.01 36.19
C PHE A 706 -10.24 -2.01 35.33
N CYS A 707 -11.54 -1.86 35.63
CA CYS A 707 -12.47 -1.01 34.90
C CYS A 707 -13.18 0.01 35.81
N CYS A 708 -13.64 1.13 35.24
CA CYS A 708 -14.45 2.11 35.95
C CYS A 708 -15.79 1.50 36.36
N HIS A 709 -16.17 1.61 37.63
CA HIS A 709 -17.46 1.08 38.11
C HIS A 709 -18.67 1.71 37.41
N THR A 710 -18.59 2.98 37.00
CA THR A 710 -19.72 3.70 36.39
C THR A 710 -19.82 3.52 34.88
N CYS A 711 -18.70 3.47 34.15
CA CYS A 711 -18.72 3.42 32.69
C CYS A 711 -18.08 2.17 32.09
N GLU A 712 -17.67 1.22 32.93
CA GLU A 712 -17.10 -0.08 32.59
C GLU A 712 -15.84 -0.03 31.70
N ALA A 713 -15.30 1.18 31.46
CA ALA A 713 -14.10 1.37 30.66
C ALA A 713 -12.85 0.92 31.42
N THR A 714 -11.98 0.15 30.76
CA THR A 714 -10.68 -0.24 31.31
C THR A 714 -9.86 0.99 31.72
N LEU A 715 -9.38 0.99 32.96
CA LEU A 715 -8.62 2.06 33.57
C LEU A 715 -7.12 1.89 33.28
N TRP A 716 -6.39 3.00 33.26
CA TRP A 716 -4.95 3.03 32.95
C TRP A 716 -4.15 3.61 34.12
N PRO A 717 -2.87 3.21 34.30
CA PRO A 717 -2.00 3.77 35.31
C PRO A 717 -1.97 5.30 35.25
N GLY A 718 -2.25 5.97 36.37
CA GLY A 718 -2.16 7.43 36.50
C GLY A 718 -3.44 8.26 36.26
N ASP A 719 -4.54 7.67 35.74
CA ASP A 719 -5.83 8.39 35.52
C ASP A 719 -7.06 7.66 36.10
N TYR A 720 -6.92 7.15 37.32
CA TYR A 720 -8.02 6.57 38.10
C TYR A 720 -8.03 7.13 39.52
N GLY A 721 -9.17 7.04 40.19
CA GLY A 721 -9.31 7.30 41.62
C GLY A 721 -10.11 6.19 42.27
N GLN A 722 -9.71 5.76 43.46
CA GLN A 722 -10.48 4.82 44.26
C GLN A 722 -11.30 5.62 45.27
N HIS A 723 -12.61 5.38 45.32
CA HIS A 723 -13.45 6.08 46.28
C HIS A 723 -13.29 5.44 47.67
N PRO A 724 -12.98 6.22 48.73
CA PRO A 724 -12.56 5.68 50.02
C PRO A 724 -13.66 4.95 50.81
N GLY A 725 -14.93 5.06 50.40
CA GLY A 725 -16.08 4.44 51.09
C GLY A 725 -16.55 3.07 50.55
N ASP A 726 -16.24 2.73 49.31
CA ASP A 726 -16.74 1.52 48.63
C ASP A 726 -15.64 0.67 47.96
N GLY A 727 -14.41 1.18 47.89
CA GLY A 727 -13.26 0.43 47.39
C GLY A 727 -13.24 0.21 45.88
N HIS A 728 -14.20 0.76 45.12
CA HIS A 728 -14.26 0.65 43.67
C HIS A 728 -13.38 1.69 42.97
N PHE A 729 -12.91 1.33 41.77
CA PHE A 729 -12.11 2.21 40.92
C PHE A 729 -12.99 3.00 39.94
N TYR A 730 -12.73 4.29 39.83
CA TYR A 730 -13.43 5.23 38.96
C TYR A 730 -12.45 5.94 38.05
N CYS A 731 -12.86 6.24 36.81
CA CYS A 731 -12.09 7.17 35.98
C CYS A 731 -12.23 8.60 36.53
N ARG A 732 -11.31 9.50 36.19
CA ARG A 732 -11.32 10.90 36.69
C ARG A 732 -12.61 11.69 36.44
N GLN A 733 -13.47 11.24 35.51
CA GLN A 733 -14.77 11.88 35.23
C GLN A 733 -15.91 11.34 36.10
N HIS A 734 -15.80 10.11 36.60
CA HIS A 734 -16.84 9.44 37.39
C HIS A 734 -16.46 9.24 38.85
N LEU A 735 -15.31 9.78 39.29
CA LEU A 735 -14.95 9.82 40.69
C LEU A 735 -15.95 10.75 41.42
N PRO A 736 -16.73 10.25 42.39
CA PRO A 736 -17.69 11.08 43.11
C PRO A 736 -16.95 12.24 43.81
N GLN A 737 -17.30 13.49 43.51
CA GLN A 737 -16.81 14.62 44.27
C GLN A 737 -17.49 14.61 45.65
N GLU A 738 -16.71 14.66 46.73
CA GLU A 738 -17.25 14.92 48.07
C GLU A 738 -18.01 16.25 48.02
N SER A 739 -19.33 16.17 48.15
CA SER A 739 -20.21 17.34 48.12
C SER A 739 -19.91 18.22 49.33
N HIS A 740 -19.24 19.35 49.07
CA HIS A 740 -19.51 20.56 49.85
C HIS A 740 -21.02 20.80 49.81
N LYS A 741 -21.65 20.71 50.98
CA LYS A 741 -23.05 21.07 51.20
C LYS A 741 -23.32 22.47 50.64
N ALA A 742 -24.28 22.56 49.73
CA ALA A 742 -24.98 23.81 49.43
C ALA A 742 -26.43 23.45 49.10
N ASP A 743 -27.31 23.95 49.98
CA ASP A 743 -28.75 23.81 49.96
C ASP A 743 -29.39 24.36 48.67
N SER A 744 -30.42 23.66 48.18
CA SER A 744 -31.71 24.28 47.81
C SER A 744 -32.62 23.22 47.19
N ASP A 745 -33.60 22.76 47.96
CA ASP A 745 -34.95 22.63 47.41
C ASP A 745 -35.97 22.95 48.50
N GLY A 746 -36.87 23.89 48.20
CA GLY A 746 -37.84 24.41 49.16
C GLY A 746 -38.67 25.55 48.58
N SER A 747 -39.69 25.18 47.81
CA SER A 747 -40.80 26.06 47.40
C SER A 747 -41.64 26.53 48.61
N PRO A 748 -42.44 27.60 48.47
CA PRO A 748 -42.71 28.54 49.56
C PRO A 748 -44.01 28.23 50.33
N GLU A 749 -44.03 28.52 51.64
CA GLU A 749 -45.18 29.08 52.36
C GLU A 749 -44.77 29.57 53.78
N SER A 750 -45.28 30.74 54.16
CA SER A 750 -45.07 31.56 55.37
C SER A 750 -46.11 31.27 56.49
N PRO A 751 -46.14 31.93 57.70
CA PRO A 751 -45.13 32.65 58.53
C PRO A 751 -45.15 32.30 60.06
N GLU A 752 -44.29 32.98 60.86
CA GLU A 752 -44.37 33.36 62.31
C GLU A 752 -43.37 32.76 63.36
N LEU A 753 -42.31 33.54 63.68
CA LEU A 753 -41.71 34.03 64.98
C LEU A 753 -41.81 33.23 66.33
N PRO A 754 -40.98 33.50 67.39
CA PRO A 754 -39.50 33.66 67.52
C PRO A 754 -38.83 33.10 68.85
N THR A 755 -37.51 32.80 68.82
CA THR A 755 -36.42 33.00 69.87
C THR A 755 -36.52 32.45 71.32
N PRO A 756 -35.42 32.39 72.17
CA PRO A 756 -33.95 32.41 71.92
C PRO A 756 -33.05 31.51 72.86
N ASP A 757 -31.73 31.60 72.61
CA ASP A 757 -30.59 31.77 73.54
C ASP A 757 -29.59 30.65 73.97
N ASP A 758 -28.35 30.92 73.55
CA ASP A 758 -27.07 31.02 74.29
C ASP A 758 -26.06 29.85 74.47
N ASN A 759 -24.99 29.92 73.64
CA ASN A 759 -23.57 30.10 73.97
C ASN A 759 -22.97 29.47 75.25
N ASN A 760 -21.94 28.59 75.10
CA ASN A 760 -20.53 28.98 75.34
C ASN A 760 -19.45 27.90 75.10
N MET A 761 -18.26 28.43 74.75
CA MET A 761 -16.93 27.94 74.32
C MET A 761 -16.10 26.93 75.20
N PRO A 762 -14.91 26.47 74.70
CA PRO A 762 -14.06 25.33 75.11
C PRO A 762 -12.74 25.75 75.85
N PRO A 763 -11.65 24.94 76.05
CA PRO A 763 -10.62 24.55 75.02
C PRO A 763 -9.85 23.18 75.22
N GLY A 764 -8.91 22.81 74.30
CA GLY A 764 -8.14 21.53 74.14
C GLY A 764 -6.92 21.27 75.07
N PRO A 765 -5.71 20.76 74.66
CA PRO A 765 -5.20 20.06 73.45
C PRO A 765 -4.24 18.84 73.72
N SER A 766 -3.70 18.14 72.69
CA SER A 766 -2.26 17.73 72.53
C SER A 766 -1.98 16.76 71.34
N THR A 767 -0.86 17.03 70.64
CA THR A 767 -0.26 16.34 69.45
C THR A 767 1.03 15.57 69.84
N PRO A 768 1.57 14.68 68.97
CA PRO A 768 2.75 15.05 68.13
C PRO A 768 2.78 14.45 66.69
N ILE A 769 3.65 15.02 65.83
CA ILE A 769 3.94 14.76 64.39
C ILE A 769 5.49 14.45 64.24
N PRO A 770 6.16 14.31 63.05
CA PRO A 770 6.15 13.38 61.89
C PRO A 770 7.50 12.62 61.64
N ALA A 771 7.58 11.77 60.60
CA ALA A 771 8.81 11.56 59.81
C ALA A 771 8.55 11.71 58.29
N LYS A 772 9.33 12.59 57.64
CA LYS A 772 9.28 12.93 56.20
C LYS A 772 9.80 11.78 55.32
N ARG A 773 9.10 11.46 54.22
CA ARG A 773 9.70 10.84 53.03
C ARG A 773 9.63 11.82 51.85
N VAL A 774 10.75 11.88 51.15
CA VAL A 774 11.09 12.71 50.00
C VAL A 774 10.16 12.41 48.82
N SER A 775 9.63 13.46 48.19
CA SER A 775 8.87 13.40 46.94
C SER A 775 9.78 12.97 45.77
N PRO A 776 9.44 11.92 45.00
CA PRO A 776 10.11 11.66 43.73
C PRO A 776 9.64 12.66 42.66
N VAL A 777 10.57 13.01 41.80
CA VAL A 777 10.43 13.80 40.57
C VAL A 777 9.31 13.22 39.68
N PRO A 778 8.44 14.05 39.06
CA PRO A 778 7.39 13.54 38.19
C PRO A 778 8.00 12.95 36.91
N SER A 779 7.79 11.66 36.68
CA SER A 779 8.00 10.99 35.40
C SER A 779 7.01 11.50 34.34
N PRO A 780 7.35 11.45 33.04
CA PRO A 780 6.50 11.96 31.97
C PRO A 780 5.18 11.18 31.91
N ILE A 781 4.08 11.92 31.99
CA ILE A 781 2.69 11.44 31.98
C ILE A 781 2.41 10.72 30.66
N GLN A 782 2.16 9.41 30.68
CA GLN A 782 1.65 8.67 29.52
C GLN A 782 0.15 8.97 29.31
N PRO A 783 -0.32 9.23 28.07
CA PRO A 783 -1.73 9.51 27.79
C PRO A 783 -2.64 8.28 28.03
N THR A 784 -3.72 8.45 28.79
CA THR A 784 -4.69 7.37 29.08
C THR A 784 -5.91 7.37 28.16
N ARG A 785 -6.49 6.17 27.93
CA ARG A 785 -7.64 5.95 27.04
C ARG A 785 -8.87 6.74 27.48
N LYS A 786 -9.22 7.76 26.71
CA LYS A 786 -10.47 8.52 26.84
C LYS A 786 -11.39 8.17 25.67
N LEU A 787 -12.66 7.88 25.97
CA LEU A 787 -13.70 7.83 24.95
C LEU A 787 -13.81 9.23 24.34
N ILE A 788 -13.69 9.34 23.02
CA ILE A 788 -13.88 10.62 22.32
C ILE A 788 -15.35 11.01 22.47
N ARG A 789 -15.66 11.87 23.46
CA ARG A 789 -17.01 12.38 23.69
C ARG A 789 -17.19 13.69 22.94
N LEU A 790 -17.95 13.62 21.84
CA LEU A 790 -18.44 14.81 21.14
C LEU A 790 -19.27 15.67 22.09
N SER A 791 -18.98 16.96 22.11
CA SER A 791 -19.69 17.96 22.88
C SER A 791 -21.19 17.95 22.55
N SER A 792 -22.01 18.40 23.51
CA SER A 792 -23.45 18.58 23.28
C SER A 792 -23.72 19.54 22.12
N LEU A 793 -22.83 20.51 21.86
CA LEU A 793 -22.94 21.45 20.75
C LEU A 793 -22.65 20.81 19.39
N GLU A 794 -21.68 19.88 19.29
CA GLU A 794 -21.42 19.11 18.06
C GLU A 794 -22.58 18.16 17.73
N ARG A 795 -23.14 17.48 18.75
CA ARG A 795 -24.33 16.64 18.56
C ARG A 795 -25.56 17.47 18.13
N LEU A 796 -25.70 18.68 18.66
CA LEU A 796 -26.77 19.60 18.27
C LEU A 796 -26.56 20.12 16.84
N ARG A 797 -25.35 20.58 16.48
CA ARG A 797 -25.01 21.08 15.13
C ARG A 797 -25.17 20.00 14.06
N LEU A 798 -24.89 18.74 14.40
CA LEU A 798 -25.16 17.58 13.54
C LEU A 798 -26.66 17.29 13.38
N SER A 799 -27.46 17.53 14.42
CA SER A 799 -28.93 17.37 14.36
C SER A 799 -29.64 18.51 13.60
N SER A 800 -29.02 19.69 13.55
CA SER A 800 -29.55 20.90 12.88
C SER A 800 -29.30 20.93 11.36
N LEU A 801 -28.52 19.99 10.81
CA LEU A 801 -28.31 19.86 9.36
C LEU A 801 -29.52 19.21 8.67
N ASN A 802 -30.69 19.82 8.81
CA ASN A 802 -31.84 19.58 7.94
C ASN A 802 -31.75 20.55 6.75
N ILE A 803 -31.35 20.03 5.59
CA ILE A 803 -31.57 20.72 4.32
C ILE A 803 -33.03 20.50 3.93
N THR A 804 -33.91 21.40 4.35
CA THR A 804 -35.18 21.65 3.65
C THR A 804 -34.95 22.77 2.63
N PRO A 805 -35.35 22.59 1.36
CA PRO A 805 -35.29 23.66 0.36
C PRO A 805 -36.59 24.48 0.43
N ASP A 806 -36.48 25.77 0.75
CA ASP A 806 -37.36 26.90 0.40
C ASP A 806 -36.67 28.14 1.01
N SER A 807 -36.38 29.24 0.33
CA SER A 807 -37.12 29.96 -0.71
C SER A 807 -36.22 30.48 -1.83
N GLU A 808 -36.83 30.73 -2.98
CA GLU A 808 -36.28 31.33 -4.20
C GLU A 808 -35.45 32.61 -3.96
N ILE A 809 -34.20 32.63 -4.43
CA ILE A 809 -33.43 33.84 -4.72
C ILE A 809 -32.67 33.61 -6.04
N GLU A 810 -32.97 34.41 -7.07
CA GLU A 810 -32.24 34.41 -8.34
C GLU A 810 -30.75 34.79 -8.16
N PRO A 811 -29.82 34.21 -8.95
CA PRO A 811 -28.40 34.58 -8.89
C PRO A 811 -28.10 35.87 -9.68
N PRO A 812 -27.16 36.74 -9.21
CA PRO A 812 -26.80 37.98 -9.89
C PRO A 812 -25.85 37.75 -11.10
N PRO A 813 -25.68 38.74 -12.00
CA PRO A 813 -24.87 38.58 -13.20
C PRO A 813 -23.35 38.59 -12.91
N LYS A 814 -22.58 37.93 -13.79
CA LYS A 814 -21.11 37.75 -13.66
C LYS A 814 -20.32 39.05 -13.98
N PRO A 815 -19.22 39.35 -13.27
CA PRO A 815 -18.40 40.54 -13.52
C PRO A 815 -17.41 40.33 -14.69
N PRO A 816 -16.92 41.43 -15.33
CA PRO A 816 -15.97 41.38 -16.43
C PRO A 816 -14.52 41.09 -15.98
N ARG A 817 -13.75 40.55 -16.92
CA ARG A 817 -12.35 40.11 -16.75
C ARG A 817 -11.38 41.30 -16.67
N SER A 818 -11.20 41.90 -15.48
CA SER A 818 -9.98 42.70 -15.21
C SER A 818 -9.47 42.68 -13.76
N CYS A 819 -10.12 41.96 -12.83
CA CYS A 819 -9.73 42.01 -11.41
C CYS A 819 -8.56 41.09 -11.00
N SER A 820 -7.93 40.34 -11.91
CA SER A 820 -6.81 39.45 -11.55
C SER A 820 -5.46 40.18 -11.40
N ALA A 821 -5.33 41.42 -11.89
CA ALA A 821 -4.10 42.19 -11.76
C ALA A 821 -3.97 42.87 -10.39
N LEU A 822 -5.07 43.44 -9.87
CA LEU A 822 -5.09 44.12 -8.56
C LEU A 822 -4.97 43.16 -7.36
N ALA A 823 -5.37 41.90 -7.52
CA ALA A 823 -5.22 40.89 -6.47
C ALA A 823 -3.75 40.45 -6.26
N ARG A 824 -2.88 40.63 -7.27
CA ARG A 824 -1.44 40.35 -7.16
C ARG A 824 -0.69 41.47 -6.44
N GLU A 825 -1.02 42.74 -6.72
CA GLU A 825 -0.39 43.88 -6.02
C GLU A 825 -0.76 43.94 -4.52
N ALA A 826 -1.97 43.54 -4.15
CA ALA A 826 -2.39 43.50 -2.74
C ALA A 826 -1.68 42.40 -1.92
N LEU A 827 -1.21 41.33 -2.56
CA LEU A 827 -0.48 40.23 -1.91
C LEU A 827 1.02 40.52 -1.75
N GLU A 828 1.61 41.33 -2.62
CA GLU A 828 3.03 41.72 -2.56
C GLU A 828 3.29 42.83 -1.51
N GLY A 829 2.27 43.61 -1.12
CA GLY A 829 2.40 44.70 -0.13
C GLY A 829 2.38 44.26 1.35
N SER A 830 2.05 43.00 1.67
CA SER A 830 1.77 42.58 3.05
C SER A 830 2.95 41.93 3.79
N PHE A 831 4.13 41.84 3.16
CA PHE A 831 5.31 41.13 3.68
C PHE A 831 6.49 42.07 4.07
N VAL A 832 6.19 43.27 4.60
CA VAL A 832 7.21 44.25 5.05
C VAL A 832 7.20 44.50 6.57
N GLY A 833 6.41 43.73 7.33
CA GLY A 833 6.19 44.00 8.76
C GLY A 833 7.10 43.27 9.76
N TRP A 834 7.87 42.25 9.35
CA TRP A 834 8.58 41.38 10.29
C TRP A 834 10.08 41.42 9.99
N GLY A 835 10.73 42.46 10.49
CA GLY A 835 12.16 42.70 10.28
C GLY A 835 13.05 41.68 11.00
N VAL A 836 13.58 40.70 10.25
CA VAL A 836 14.89 40.05 10.46
C VAL A 836 15.47 39.70 9.07
N PRO A 837 16.76 39.96 8.78
CA PRO A 837 17.28 40.04 7.41
C PRO A 837 17.72 38.68 6.85
N PHE A 838 17.29 38.36 5.62
CA PHE A 838 17.83 37.23 4.86
C PHE A 838 18.98 37.71 3.96
N GLN A 839 20.19 37.22 4.24
CA GLN A 839 21.41 37.50 3.51
C GLN A 839 21.51 36.52 2.33
N ALA A 840 21.33 37.03 1.11
CA ALA A 840 21.51 36.26 -0.10
C ALA A 840 23.01 36.01 -0.35
N LEU A 841 23.42 34.74 -0.44
CA LEU A 841 24.73 34.37 -0.98
C LEU A 841 24.58 34.01 -2.47
N GLN A 842 25.30 34.77 -3.30
CA GLN A 842 25.41 34.69 -4.75
C GLN A 842 26.38 33.60 -5.21
N VAL A 843 26.16 33.02 -6.40
CA VAL A 843 27.20 32.45 -7.29
C VAL A 843 26.70 32.61 -8.75
N PRO A 844 27.54 32.77 -9.78
CA PRO A 844 27.60 34.01 -10.58
C PRO A 844 27.26 33.80 -12.07
N GLU A 845 26.86 34.88 -12.72
CA GLU A 845 26.75 34.99 -14.18
C GLU A 845 28.11 35.18 -14.85
N ALA A 846 28.31 34.52 -16.01
CA ALA A 846 29.36 34.83 -16.96
C ALA A 846 28.77 35.53 -18.19
N LYS A 847 29.33 36.71 -18.47
CA LYS A 847 29.11 37.66 -19.57
C LYS A 847 29.10 37.01 -20.96
N GLU A 848 28.29 37.55 -21.88
CA GLU A 848 28.77 38.56 -22.86
C GLU A 848 27.65 39.15 -23.76
N LYS A 849 27.60 40.49 -23.72
CA LYS A 849 27.46 41.49 -24.79
C LYS A 849 26.32 41.41 -25.83
N ALA A 850 25.49 42.44 -25.75
CA ALA A 850 24.66 43.01 -26.81
C ALA A 850 25.50 43.64 -27.93
N GLU A 851 24.94 43.68 -29.14
CA GLU A 851 24.77 44.92 -29.91
C GLU A 851 23.82 44.71 -31.11
N GLU A 852 23.22 45.83 -31.49
CA GLU A 852 21.91 46.04 -32.10
C GLU A 852 21.93 46.15 -33.63
N SER A 853 20.73 46.07 -34.24
CA SER A 853 20.15 47.03 -35.23
C SER A 853 19.15 46.31 -36.15
N LEU A 854 18.04 46.87 -36.64
CA LEU A 854 17.13 47.98 -36.30
C LEU A 854 16.02 47.99 -37.40
N SER A 855 14.89 48.67 -37.09
CA SER A 855 13.81 49.20 -37.95
C SER A 855 12.62 48.27 -38.29
N SER A 856 11.35 48.69 -38.22
CA SER A 856 10.72 49.96 -37.80
C SER A 856 9.18 49.83 -37.66
N SER A 857 8.67 50.53 -36.63
CA SER A 857 7.40 51.27 -36.41
C SER A 857 6.22 51.25 -37.41
N GLU A 858 4.98 51.34 -36.88
CA GLU A 858 4.17 52.59 -36.90
C GLU A 858 2.87 52.56 -36.04
N GLU A 859 2.55 53.74 -35.46
CA GLU A 859 1.27 54.33 -34.99
C GLU A 859 0.75 54.20 -33.53
N GLU A 860 1.04 55.24 -32.72
CA GLU A 860 0.14 55.96 -31.79
C GLU A 860 -0.57 57.10 -32.58
N GLU A 861 -1.71 57.73 -32.24
CA GLU A 861 -2.02 58.50 -31.02
C GLU A 861 -3.51 58.96 -30.95
N ALA A 862 -3.88 59.38 -29.73
CA ALA A 862 -4.71 60.53 -29.35
C ALA A 862 -6.16 60.31 -28.87
N GLU A 863 -6.35 60.37 -27.55
CA GLU A 863 -7.21 61.40 -26.92
C GLU A 863 -6.99 61.45 -25.39
N ILE A 864 -6.44 62.57 -24.89
CA ILE A 864 -6.58 63.02 -23.51
C ILE A 864 -7.00 64.48 -23.59
N LEU A 865 -8.19 64.81 -23.06
CA LEU A 865 -8.42 66.09 -22.36
C LEU A 865 -9.77 66.10 -21.64
N LEU A 866 -9.72 66.66 -20.42
CA LEU A 866 -10.82 67.16 -19.58
C LEU A 866 -11.53 66.16 -18.67
N LYS A 867 -10.98 66.05 -17.45
CA LYS A 867 -11.77 65.97 -16.22
C LYS A 867 -12.62 67.23 -16.08
N ALA A 868 -13.94 67.08 -16.15
CA ALA A 868 -14.98 67.75 -15.34
C ALA A 868 -16.34 67.39 -15.96
N ASP A 869 -17.38 67.22 -15.15
CA ASP A 869 -18.78 67.03 -15.56
C ASP A 869 -19.28 65.62 -15.93
N LEU A 870 -18.97 64.62 -15.11
CA LEU A 870 -19.94 63.55 -14.85
C LEU A 870 -19.87 63.00 -13.41
N GLU A 871 -19.76 63.92 -12.45
CA GLU A 871 -19.73 63.58 -11.02
C GLU A 871 -21.12 63.65 -10.34
N GLN A 872 -22.21 63.69 -11.10
CA GLN A 872 -23.57 63.78 -10.52
C GLN A 872 -24.53 62.64 -10.87
N THR A 873 -24.11 61.60 -11.59
CA THR A 873 -24.98 60.44 -11.88
C THR A 873 -24.51 59.13 -11.25
N LEU A 874 -23.55 59.19 -10.31
CA LEU A 874 -22.97 58.00 -9.66
C LEU A 874 -22.97 58.07 -8.11
N ILE A 875 -24.04 58.59 -7.52
CA ILE A 875 -24.23 58.60 -6.05
C ILE A 875 -25.38 57.69 -5.58
N LEU A 876 -26.18 57.11 -6.48
CA LEU A 876 -27.29 56.22 -6.08
C LEU A 876 -27.02 54.71 -6.19
N THR A 877 -25.81 54.29 -6.60
CA THR A 877 -25.47 52.86 -6.83
C THR A 877 -24.30 52.33 -6.00
N LYS A 878 -23.88 53.02 -4.92
CA LYS A 878 -22.80 52.54 -4.02
C LYS A 878 -23.28 51.78 -2.78
N ASN A 879 -24.58 51.66 -2.53
CA ASN A 879 -25.09 50.99 -1.34
C ASN A 879 -25.45 49.50 -1.54
N SER A 880 -25.41 48.97 -2.77
CA SER A 880 -25.70 47.56 -3.06
C SER A 880 -24.45 46.67 -3.20
N ASP A 881 -23.31 47.23 -3.61
CA ASP A 881 -22.09 46.47 -3.94
C ASP A 881 -21.17 46.14 -2.74
N THR A 882 -21.45 46.72 -1.58
CA THR A 882 -20.73 46.41 -0.33
C THR A 882 -21.42 45.26 0.42
N MET A 883 -22.72 45.08 0.24
CA MET A 883 -23.54 44.07 0.94
C MET A 883 -23.43 42.68 0.28
N ILE A 884 -23.14 42.61 -1.03
CA ILE A 884 -22.95 41.36 -1.78
C ILE A 884 -21.53 40.78 -1.59
N ARG A 885 -20.51 41.62 -1.37
CA ARG A 885 -19.13 41.15 -1.16
C ARG A 885 -18.87 40.56 0.24
N TYR A 886 -19.58 41.03 1.27
CA TYR A 886 -19.50 40.45 2.62
C TYR A 886 -20.21 39.08 2.71
N SER A 887 -21.24 38.81 1.90
CA SER A 887 -22.02 37.57 1.98
C SER A 887 -21.37 36.34 1.31
N THR A 888 -20.65 36.52 0.19
CA THR A 888 -19.93 35.41 -0.48
C THR A 888 -18.64 34.98 0.24
N CYS A 889 -17.94 35.91 0.90
CA CYS A 889 -16.72 35.59 1.68
C CYS A 889 -17.08 34.80 2.95
N ASP A 890 -18.17 35.18 3.62
CA ASP A 890 -18.69 34.46 4.79
C ASP A 890 -19.20 33.06 4.43
N GLN A 891 -19.82 32.88 3.25
CA GLN A 891 -20.23 31.55 2.76
C GLN A 891 -19.05 30.63 2.44
N ASP A 892 -18.00 31.12 1.79
CA ASP A 892 -16.79 30.34 1.49
C ASP A 892 -16.01 29.98 2.76
N MET A 893 -15.94 30.91 3.73
CA MET A 893 -15.35 30.67 5.05
C MET A 893 -16.14 29.62 5.85
N MET A 894 -17.47 29.70 5.85
CA MET A 894 -18.33 28.70 6.49
C MET A 894 -18.25 27.32 5.82
N CYS A 895 -18.08 27.24 4.49
CA CYS A 895 -17.90 25.97 3.79
C CYS A 895 -16.55 25.32 4.14
N ARG A 896 -15.46 26.09 4.18
CA ARG A 896 -14.14 25.60 4.60
C ARG A 896 -14.12 25.17 6.07
N ALA A 897 -14.76 25.93 6.94
CA ALA A 897 -14.91 25.55 8.35
C ALA A 897 -15.65 24.21 8.52
N LYS A 898 -16.71 23.99 7.73
CA LYS A 898 -17.46 22.71 7.70
C LYS A 898 -16.65 21.55 7.14
N GLU A 899 -15.81 21.78 6.12
CA GLU A 899 -14.91 20.76 5.58
C GLU A 899 -13.82 20.35 6.57
N GLU A 900 -13.22 21.31 7.28
CA GLU A 900 -12.23 21.03 8.32
C GLU A 900 -12.86 20.32 9.54
N GLU A 901 -14.08 20.71 9.93
CA GLU A 901 -14.87 20.01 10.96
C GLU A 901 -15.17 18.56 10.55
N MET A 902 -15.50 18.31 9.28
CA MET A 902 -15.71 16.96 8.75
C MET A 902 -14.43 16.12 8.73
N LYS A 903 -13.30 16.70 8.33
CA LYS A 903 -11.99 16.01 8.34
C LYS A 903 -11.58 15.59 9.75
N ARG A 904 -11.74 16.51 10.71
CA ARG A 904 -11.48 16.27 12.13
C ARG A 904 -12.37 15.15 12.69
N PHE A 905 -13.66 15.18 12.35
CA PHE A 905 -14.61 14.13 12.73
C PHE A 905 -14.21 12.75 12.16
N CYS A 906 -13.81 12.69 10.88
CA CYS A 906 -13.34 11.45 10.25
C CYS A 906 -12.07 10.92 10.90
N LYS A 907 -11.11 11.81 11.26
CA LYS A 907 -9.87 11.46 11.98
C LYS A 907 -10.20 10.86 13.36
N ALA A 908 -11.10 11.49 14.12
CA ALA A 908 -11.56 10.98 15.41
C ALA A 908 -12.24 9.60 15.30
N GLN A 909 -13.11 9.42 14.31
CA GLN A 909 -13.82 8.15 14.10
C GLN A 909 -12.87 7.01 13.70
N ALA A 910 -11.86 7.29 12.87
CA ALA A 910 -10.85 6.32 12.47
C ALA A 910 -10.01 5.84 13.66
N ILE A 911 -9.56 6.77 14.51
CA ILE A 911 -8.81 6.45 15.74
C ILE A 911 -9.67 5.59 16.68
N GLN A 912 -10.93 5.97 16.92
CA GLN A 912 -11.83 5.21 17.79
C GLN A 912 -12.09 3.79 17.28
N ARG A 913 -12.25 3.62 15.96
CA ARG A 913 -12.39 2.29 15.36
C ARG A 913 -11.14 1.44 15.58
N ARG A 914 -9.96 2.01 15.35
CA ARG A 914 -8.69 1.28 15.50
C ARG A 914 -8.44 0.88 16.96
N LEU A 915 -8.76 1.74 17.92
CA LEU A 915 -8.68 1.42 19.35
C LEU A 915 -9.60 0.25 19.74
N ASN A 916 -10.80 0.16 19.14
CA ASN A 916 -11.72 -0.96 19.38
C ASN A 916 -11.22 -2.26 18.72
N GLU A 917 -10.61 -2.18 17.53
CA GLU A 917 -9.99 -3.33 16.86
C GLU A 917 -8.80 -3.88 17.66
N ILE A 918 -7.94 -2.99 18.18
CA ILE A 918 -6.82 -3.38 19.04
C ILE A 918 -7.35 -4.07 20.31
N GLU A 919 -8.40 -3.54 20.93
CA GLU A 919 -9.00 -4.16 22.11
C GLU A 919 -9.53 -5.57 21.84
N ALA A 920 -10.21 -5.78 20.71
CA ALA A 920 -10.69 -7.10 20.31
C ALA A 920 -9.52 -8.08 20.09
N ALA A 921 -8.47 -7.62 19.38
CA ALA A 921 -7.27 -8.42 19.15
C ALA A 921 -6.51 -8.75 20.45
N MET A 922 -6.47 -7.83 21.41
CA MET A 922 -5.87 -8.08 22.73
C MET A 922 -6.62 -9.16 23.50
N ARG A 923 -7.96 -9.16 23.48
CA ARG A 923 -8.77 -10.21 24.13
C ARG A 923 -8.55 -11.59 23.49
N GLU A 924 -8.40 -11.64 22.17
CA GLU A 924 -8.09 -12.89 21.45
C GLU A 924 -6.69 -13.42 21.83
N LEU A 925 -5.68 -12.55 21.86
CA LEU A 925 -4.32 -12.91 22.29
C LEU A 925 -4.29 -13.39 23.74
N GLU A 926 -5.01 -12.73 24.65
CA GLU A 926 -5.17 -13.16 26.05
C GLU A 926 -5.77 -14.57 26.11
N ALA A 927 -6.82 -14.85 25.35
CA ALA A 927 -7.47 -16.16 25.30
C ALA A 927 -6.57 -17.27 24.72
N GLU A 928 -5.77 -16.96 23.69
CA GLU A 928 -4.79 -17.88 23.12
C GLU A 928 -3.63 -18.15 24.09
N GLY A 929 -3.12 -17.11 24.74
CA GLY A 929 -2.09 -17.21 25.76
C GLY A 929 -2.50 -18.04 26.96
N MET A 930 -3.72 -17.86 27.45
CA MET A 930 -4.28 -18.68 28.53
C MET A 930 -4.26 -20.17 28.16
N LYS A 931 -4.75 -20.53 26.97
CA LYS A 931 -4.78 -21.93 26.52
C LYS A 931 -3.37 -22.52 26.43
N LEU A 932 -2.43 -21.75 25.90
CA LEU A 932 -1.05 -22.17 25.71
C LEU A 932 -0.30 -22.33 27.04
N GLU A 933 -0.49 -21.39 27.96
CA GLU A 933 0.12 -21.45 29.29
C GLU A 933 -0.50 -22.55 30.17
N LEU A 934 -1.81 -22.79 30.04
CA LEU A 934 -2.48 -23.91 30.71
C LEU A 934 -2.01 -25.27 30.17
N ALA A 935 -1.74 -25.37 28.86
CA ALA A 935 -1.12 -26.55 28.26
C ALA A 935 0.32 -26.77 28.76
N LEU A 936 1.12 -25.70 28.89
CA LEU A 936 2.47 -25.74 29.46
C LEU A 936 2.48 -26.19 30.93
N ARG A 937 1.52 -25.73 31.74
CA ARG A 937 1.43 -26.04 33.18
C ARG A 937 0.82 -27.42 33.47
N SER A 938 -0.12 -27.90 32.64
CA SER A 938 -0.83 -29.18 32.87
C SER A 938 -0.06 -30.43 32.41
N GLN A 939 0.90 -30.30 31.49
CA GLN A 939 1.66 -31.42 30.94
C GLN A 939 3.10 -31.45 31.47
N SER A 940 3.25 -31.73 32.77
CA SER A 940 4.57 -31.85 33.40
C SER A 940 5.45 -32.96 32.78
N SER A 941 4.87 -33.95 32.09
CA SER A 941 5.53 -35.12 31.49
C SER A 941 5.72 -35.09 29.95
N SER A 942 5.44 -33.98 29.26
CA SER A 942 5.59 -33.91 27.79
C SER A 942 7.07 -33.77 27.34
N PRO A 943 7.44 -34.25 26.13
CA PRO A 943 8.81 -34.19 25.60
C PRO A 943 9.35 -32.76 25.56
N GLU A 944 10.63 -32.55 25.91
CA GLU A 944 11.27 -31.22 25.97
C GLU A 944 11.13 -30.40 24.68
N GLN A 945 11.11 -31.06 23.51
CA GLN A 945 10.90 -30.41 22.21
C GLN A 945 9.50 -29.77 22.07
N GLN A 946 8.47 -30.37 22.67
CA GLN A 946 7.11 -29.83 22.63
C GLN A 946 6.94 -28.65 23.59
N LYS A 947 7.59 -28.70 24.76
CA LYS A 947 7.67 -27.55 25.68
C LYS A 947 8.40 -26.36 25.04
N LYS A 948 9.49 -26.62 24.31
CA LYS A 948 10.23 -25.59 23.56
C LYS A 948 9.36 -24.92 22.49
N LEU A 949 8.60 -25.71 21.72
CA LEU A 949 7.68 -25.18 20.70
C LEU A 949 6.59 -24.29 21.32
N TRP A 950 6.02 -24.70 22.46
CA TRP A 950 5.01 -23.89 23.16
C TRP A 950 5.59 -22.62 23.77
N LEU A 951 6.83 -22.64 24.27
CA LEU A 951 7.53 -21.44 24.74
C LEU A 951 7.82 -20.46 23.59
N GLU A 952 8.24 -20.96 22.42
CA GLU A 952 8.43 -20.13 21.22
C GLU A 952 7.11 -19.49 20.77
N GLN A 953 6.01 -20.24 20.77
CA GLN A 953 4.68 -19.71 20.49
C GLN A 953 4.24 -18.66 21.51
N LEU A 954 4.52 -18.87 22.81
CA LEU A 954 4.17 -17.92 23.86
C LEU A 954 4.96 -16.61 23.72
N LEU A 955 6.25 -16.69 23.38
CA LEU A 955 7.09 -15.52 23.12
C LEU A 955 6.57 -14.70 21.93
N GLN A 956 6.11 -15.37 20.86
CA GLN A 956 5.50 -14.71 19.72
C GLN A 956 4.20 -13.98 20.09
N LEU A 957 3.35 -14.59 20.93
CA LEU A 957 2.13 -13.94 21.41
C LEU A 957 2.42 -12.73 22.30
N VAL A 958 3.46 -12.81 23.16
CA VAL A 958 3.93 -11.67 23.96
C VAL A 958 4.44 -10.52 23.08
N GLN A 959 5.22 -10.83 22.04
CA GLN A 959 5.68 -9.82 21.08
C GLN A 959 4.52 -9.13 20.35
N LYS A 960 3.51 -9.90 19.91
CA LYS A 960 2.29 -9.36 19.31
C LYS A 960 1.51 -8.47 20.28
N LYS A 961 1.35 -8.88 21.54
CA LYS A 961 0.71 -8.06 22.58
C LYS A 961 1.47 -6.74 22.79
N ASN A 962 2.79 -6.78 22.90
CA ASN A 962 3.61 -5.58 23.08
C ASN A 962 3.50 -4.62 21.89
N SER A 963 3.42 -5.14 20.65
CA SER A 963 3.19 -4.33 19.45
C SER A 963 1.83 -3.63 19.48
N LEU A 964 0.77 -4.33 19.89
CA LEU A 964 -0.58 -3.75 20.00
C LEU A 964 -0.65 -2.68 21.10
N VAL A 965 0.03 -2.88 22.22
CA VAL A 965 0.13 -1.89 23.31
C VAL A 965 0.88 -0.63 22.85
N ALA A 966 1.95 -0.80 22.06
CA ALA A 966 2.70 0.32 21.49
C ALA A 966 1.86 1.14 20.49
N GLU A 967 1.09 0.46 19.65
CA GLU A 967 0.15 1.07 18.70
C GLU A 967 -1.01 1.79 19.42
N GLU A 968 -1.58 1.18 20.48
CA GLU A 968 -2.62 1.82 21.31
C GLU A 968 -2.09 3.13 21.92
N ALA A 969 -0.85 3.13 22.44
CA ALA A 969 -0.23 4.34 22.99
C ALA A 969 -0.03 5.44 21.93
N GLU A 970 0.31 5.10 20.69
CA GLU A 970 0.46 6.07 19.59
C GLU A 970 -0.88 6.69 19.18
N LEU A 971 -1.93 5.87 19.09
CA LEU A 971 -3.29 6.35 18.85
C LEU A 971 -3.77 7.28 19.96
N MET A 972 -3.38 7.02 21.21
CA MET A 972 -3.73 7.91 22.33
C MET A 972 -3.04 9.27 22.28
N ILE A 973 -1.84 9.37 21.71
CA ILE A 973 -1.21 10.67 21.43
C ILE A 973 -1.99 11.41 20.34
N SER A 974 -2.49 10.69 19.33
CA SER A 974 -3.33 11.27 18.27
C SER A 974 -4.67 11.78 18.81
N VAL A 975 -5.23 11.15 19.85
CA VAL A 975 -6.41 11.66 20.58
C VAL A 975 -6.09 12.99 21.27
N GLN A 976 -4.92 13.11 21.92
CA GLN A 976 -4.53 14.37 22.56
C GLN A 976 -4.30 15.49 21.55
N GLU A 977 -3.75 15.19 20.37
CA GLU A 977 -3.63 16.16 19.28
C GLU A 977 -5.01 16.67 18.85
N LEU A 978 -5.98 15.75 18.69
CA LEU A 978 -7.36 16.13 18.39
C LEU A 978 -7.94 17.04 19.49
N ASP A 979 -7.81 16.69 20.77
CA ASP A 979 -8.32 17.52 21.88
C ASP A 979 -7.73 18.94 21.85
N LEU A 980 -6.44 19.08 21.55
CA LEU A 980 -5.77 20.40 21.44
C LEU A 980 -6.22 21.18 20.21
N GLU A 981 -6.38 20.52 19.07
CA GLU A 981 -6.97 21.12 17.88
C GLU A 981 -8.41 21.63 18.16
N GLU A 982 -9.17 20.99 19.07
CA GLU A 982 -10.51 21.47 19.47
C GLU A 982 -10.42 22.77 20.22
N LYS A 983 -9.55 22.79 21.23
CA LYS A 983 -9.33 23.97 22.07
C LYS A 983 -8.83 25.13 21.22
N GLN A 984 -7.95 24.85 20.26
CA GLN A 984 -7.46 25.84 19.32
C GLN A 984 -8.60 26.43 18.48
N TRP A 985 -9.51 25.58 17.98
CA TRP A 985 -10.65 26.01 17.20
C TRP A 985 -11.69 26.78 18.03
N GLN A 986 -12.01 26.31 19.24
CA GLN A 986 -12.92 26.99 20.18
C GLN A 986 -12.39 28.38 20.55
N LEU A 987 -11.10 28.48 20.90
CA LEU A 987 -10.45 29.76 21.21
C LEU A 987 -10.38 30.67 19.98
N ALA A 988 -10.21 30.13 18.78
CA ALA A 988 -10.25 30.91 17.54
C ALA A 988 -11.66 31.44 17.22
N GLN A 989 -12.71 30.67 17.53
CA GLN A 989 -14.09 31.12 17.42
C GLN A 989 -14.40 32.21 18.46
N GLU A 990 -13.99 32.02 19.72
CA GLU A 990 -14.09 33.04 20.77
C GLU A 990 -13.37 34.33 20.38
N PHE A 991 -12.19 34.22 19.76
CA PHE A 991 -11.44 35.38 19.25
C PHE A 991 -12.20 36.13 18.14
N GLN A 992 -12.94 35.41 17.30
CA GLN A 992 -13.68 35.99 16.18
C GLN A 992 -14.99 36.69 16.61
N GLU A 993 -15.57 36.30 17.75
CA GLU A 993 -16.81 36.87 18.29
C GLU A 993 -16.60 38.14 19.14
N ILE A 994 -15.35 38.51 19.47
CA ILE A 994 -15.02 39.72 20.23
C ILE A 994 -15.12 40.97 19.34
N LEU A 995 -16.08 41.87 19.63
CA LEU A 995 -16.25 43.17 18.96
C LEU A 995 -15.19 44.19 19.43
N LYS A 996 -14.84 45.15 18.56
CA LYS A 996 -13.73 46.11 18.79
C LYS A 996 -14.12 47.27 19.73
N THR A 997 -14.20 47.03 21.04
CA THR A 997 -14.27 48.10 22.07
C THR A 997 -13.03 48.07 22.99
N ALA A 998 -12.79 49.14 23.76
CA ALA A 998 -11.53 49.29 24.53
C ALA A 998 -11.38 48.32 25.73
N ALA A 999 -12.49 47.84 26.29
CA ALA A 999 -12.49 46.78 27.31
C ALA A 999 -12.16 45.39 26.72
N ASP A 1000 -12.37 45.24 25.41
CA ASP A 1000 -12.27 43.96 24.70
C ASP A 1000 -10.82 43.62 24.33
N ARG A 1001 -9.91 44.61 24.27
CA ARG A 1001 -8.47 44.36 24.06
C ARG A 1001 -7.84 43.50 25.16
N GLN A 1002 -8.28 43.64 26.41
CA GLN A 1002 -7.79 42.80 27.51
C GLN A 1002 -8.30 41.36 27.41
N SER A 1003 -9.52 41.17 26.89
CA SER A 1003 -10.08 39.84 26.62
C SER A 1003 -9.42 39.18 25.39
N GLU A 1004 -9.12 39.96 24.36
CA GLU A 1004 -8.38 39.55 23.15
C GLU A 1004 -6.96 39.08 23.53
N ASP A 1005 -6.25 39.84 24.36
CA ASP A 1005 -4.93 39.47 24.89
C ASP A 1005 -4.97 38.23 25.80
N GLN A 1006 -6.10 37.95 26.46
CA GLN A 1006 -6.27 36.76 27.28
C GLN A 1006 -6.57 35.52 26.44
N VAL A 1007 -7.39 35.64 25.39
CA VAL A 1007 -7.65 34.56 24.43
C VAL A 1007 -6.39 34.24 23.62
N LEU A 1008 -5.64 35.26 23.19
CA LEU A 1008 -4.37 35.09 22.47
C LEU A 1008 -3.32 34.34 23.32
N ARG A 1009 -3.22 34.67 24.62
CA ARG A 1009 -2.34 33.93 25.54
C ARG A 1009 -2.75 32.46 25.70
N LYS A 1010 -4.05 32.16 25.75
CA LYS A 1010 -4.56 30.78 25.78
C LYS A 1010 -4.27 30.05 24.46
N LEU A 1011 -4.40 30.72 23.32
CA LEU A 1011 -4.09 30.15 22.01
C LEU A 1011 -2.60 29.80 21.88
N LEU A 1012 -1.73 30.69 22.34
CA LEU A 1012 -0.28 30.45 22.40
C LEU A 1012 0.08 29.27 23.31
N ASP A 1013 -0.60 29.11 24.45
CA ASP A 1013 -0.41 27.95 25.33
C ASP A 1013 -0.82 26.64 24.64
N VAL A 1014 -1.94 26.62 23.92
CA VAL A 1014 -2.37 25.44 23.12
C VAL A 1014 -1.39 25.10 22.00
N VAL A 1015 -0.84 26.11 21.31
CA VAL A 1015 0.19 25.91 20.28
C VAL A 1015 1.46 25.34 20.90
N ASN A 1016 1.91 25.87 22.03
CA ASN A 1016 3.08 25.35 22.75
C ASN A 1016 2.88 23.90 23.24
N GLN A 1017 1.65 23.54 23.66
CA GLN A 1017 1.28 22.18 24.03
C GLN A 1017 1.33 21.22 22.82
N ARG A 1018 0.88 21.65 21.62
CA ARG A 1018 1.05 20.88 20.38
C ARG A 1018 2.51 20.70 20.02
N ASP A 1019 3.31 21.76 20.09
CA ASP A 1019 4.74 21.69 19.78
C ASP A 1019 5.48 20.75 20.75
N ALA A 1020 5.08 20.71 22.02
CA ALA A 1020 5.61 19.75 22.99
C ALA A 1020 5.24 18.29 22.63
N LEU A 1021 4.01 18.03 22.18
CA LEU A 1021 3.58 16.70 21.72
C LEU A 1021 4.31 16.25 20.46
N ILE A 1022 4.52 17.15 19.50
CA ILE A 1022 5.27 16.87 18.27
C ILE A 1022 6.72 16.54 18.60
N ARG A 1023 7.35 17.29 19.50
CA ARG A 1023 8.71 16.98 19.99
C ARG A 1023 8.76 15.63 20.69
N PHE A 1024 7.78 15.32 21.53
CA PHE A 1024 7.70 14.02 22.21
C PHE A 1024 7.55 12.85 21.21
N GLN A 1025 6.73 13.02 20.16
CA GLN A 1025 6.60 12.03 19.08
C GLN A 1025 7.93 11.84 18.33
N GLU A 1026 8.63 12.94 18.00
CA GLU A 1026 9.91 12.86 17.30
C GLU A 1026 11.01 12.24 18.17
N GLU A 1027 11.08 12.58 19.46
CA GLU A 1027 12.02 11.98 20.42
C GLU A 1027 11.78 10.47 20.60
N ARG A 1028 10.52 10.04 20.64
CA ARG A 1028 10.16 8.62 20.69
C ARG A 1028 10.52 7.90 19.39
N ARG A 1029 10.26 8.52 18.24
CA ARG A 1029 10.67 8.01 16.92
C ARG A 1029 12.19 7.84 16.82
N LEU A 1030 12.95 8.82 17.33
CA LEU A 1030 14.41 8.78 17.40
C LEU A 1030 14.91 7.73 18.40
N SER A 1031 14.20 7.50 19.51
CA SER A 1031 14.54 6.48 20.51
C SER A 1031 14.26 5.05 20.04
N GLU A 1032 13.20 4.85 19.24
CA GLU A 1032 12.88 3.58 18.56
C GLU A 1032 13.91 3.28 17.44
N LEU A 1033 14.34 4.31 16.69
CA LEU A 1033 15.46 4.23 15.75
C LEU A 1033 16.79 3.89 16.44
N ALA A 1034 17.08 4.50 17.59
CA ALA A 1034 18.29 4.23 18.37
C ALA A 1034 18.28 2.83 19.01
N SER A 1035 17.12 2.37 19.50
CA SER A 1035 16.94 1.00 20.03
C SER A 1035 17.05 -0.07 18.94
N GLY A 1036 16.66 0.27 17.69
CA GLY A 1036 16.90 -0.58 16.51
C GLY A 1036 18.37 -0.68 16.11
N MET A 1037 19.18 0.35 16.38
CA MET A 1037 20.63 0.34 16.15
C MET A 1037 21.40 -0.43 17.25
N GLY A 1038 20.87 -0.48 18.48
CA GLY A 1038 21.44 -1.25 19.60
C GLY A 1038 21.30 -2.77 19.47
N ALA A 1039 20.45 -3.28 18.59
CA ALA A 1039 20.31 -4.72 18.32
C ALA A 1039 21.41 -5.28 17.38
N HIS A 1040 22.34 -4.43 16.93
CA HIS A 1040 23.49 -4.79 16.10
C HIS A 1040 24.86 -4.56 16.77
N SER A 1041 24.90 -4.47 18.11
CA SER A 1041 26.16 -4.53 18.88
C SER A 1041 26.36 -5.92 19.49
#